data_AF-A0A2P6U590-F1
#
_entry.id   AF-A0A2P6U590-F1
#
_cell.length_a   1.000
_cell.length_b   1.000
_cell.length_c   1.000
_cell.angle_alpha   90.00
_cell.angle_beta   90.00
_cell.angle_gamma   90.00
#
_symmetry.space_group_name_H-M   'P 1'
#
loop_
_entity.id
_entity.type
_entity.pdbx_description
1 polymer ?
#
loop_
_entity_poly.entity_id
_entity_poly.type
_entity_poly.pdbx_seq_one_letter_code
_entity_poly.pdbx_strand_id
1 'polypeptide(L)'
;MARVYSKAYRSDEPAMTSLARVYADANVNNPKEYWDYENLQIDWGSQDDYEVVRKVGRGKYSEVFEGVNVRNNEKCIIKILKPVKKKKIKREIKILQNLYGGPNVIKLLDVVRDPQSKTPSLVFEYVNNTDFKVLYPTLSDYDIRYYVMEILKALDFCHSKGIMHRDVKPHNIMIDHSQRKLRLIDWGLAEFYHPGREYNVRVASRYFKGPELLVDLQDYDYSLDMWSLGCMLAGMIFRKEPFFYGHDNYDQLVKICKVLGTDSFYSYLNKYGLELDPQLEALVGRHSRKPWTKFVNAENQHLVSAEAIDFIDKLLRYDHQERLTAKEAMAHPYLAPALAVHRPWAAAPAPEALRRGLQQRTQRRSLAAAATPAAAAAMGADDKRKAEEGLEGGPAKKVAAAKLAVHPKRVRELRKGAVEGSGPVIYWMSRDQRVRDNWALLYAAEAAAKRGVPVAVAFNLVTEFLGAGARQFGFMVRGLQELQPKLEALNIPFFLLKGDPTETLPQLVQDTGASLLVTDFTPLRLGRQWKEGVAAKVEVPFHEVDAHNIVPVWVASDKREYAARTIRPKIHSKLPEFLQEFPELPEQPAWTGAKPEPVDWEALLQEVLERGKDVPEVAWCKPGEDAALEALKGEKGFLTKTRLSRYDEKRNDPTVPDALSGLSPYLHFGQLAPQRAAIEAAKCKSMHKASVEGFLEELIVRRELSDNYCFYVDNYDSLGAAYDWARQTLEAHRSDKREHLYTKEQFERGQTHDKLWNAAQLEMVHSGKMHGFMRMYWAKKILEWTASPEEALEVAIWLNDKSLEVAIWLNDKYQLDGRDPNGYVGCMWSIAGIHDQGWAERAVFGKIRYMNYNGCKRKFDIDKYVARIGAMVRDVKAAAAKQ
;
A
#
# COMPACT_ATOMS: atom_id res chain seq x y z
N MET A 1 16.27 17.62 9.35
CA MET A 1 16.70 16.28 9.83
C MET A 1 16.21 16.14 11.26
N ALA A 2 15.34 15.19 11.58
CA ALA A 2 14.96 14.92 12.97
C ALA A 2 16.04 14.05 13.62
N ARG A 3 16.56 14.44 14.79
CA ARG A 3 17.50 13.64 15.58
C ARG A 3 16.87 12.27 15.85
N VAL A 4 17.57 11.21 15.47
CA VAL A 4 17.25 9.83 15.84
C VAL A 4 17.54 9.71 17.33
N TYR A 5 16.51 9.64 18.18
CA TYR A 5 16.70 9.33 19.59
C TYR A 5 17.39 7.96 19.71
N SER A 6 18.59 7.92 20.30
CA SER A 6 19.32 6.67 20.56
C SER A 6 18.62 5.90 21.67
N LYS A 7 18.55 4.57 21.59
CA LYS A 7 17.83 3.78 22.61
C LYS A 7 18.63 3.64 23.91
N ALA A 8 19.92 3.37 23.76
CA ALA A 8 20.94 3.45 24.79
C ALA A 8 22.25 3.84 24.10
N TYR A 9 23.19 4.37 24.86
CA TYR A 9 24.53 4.70 24.39
C TYR A 9 25.57 4.01 25.28
N ARG A 10 26.73 3.65 24.70
CA ARG A 10 27.86 3.17 25.50
C ARG A 10 28.46 4.34 26.28
N SER A 11 28.71 4.14 27.55
CA SER A 11 29.46 5.09 28.38
C SER A 11 30.94 5.12 27.96
N ASP A 12 31.65 6.18 28.35
CA ASP A 12 33.08 6.35 28.09
C ASP A 12 33.97 5.46 28.99
N GLU A 13 33.37 4.65 29.87
CA GLU A 13 34.07 3.70 30.73
C GLU A 13 34.47 2.42 29.98
N PRO A 14 35.54 1.72 30.40
CA PRO A 14 35.95 0.46 29.78
C PRO A 14 34.87 -0.63 29.95
N ALA A 15 34.05 -0.81 28.92
CA ALA A 15 33.00 -1.82 28.86
C ALA A 15 33.55 -3.18 28.37
N MET A 16 32.99 -4.27 28.89
CA MET A 16 33.28 -5.61 28.37
C MET A 16 32.82 -5.72 26.92
N THR A 17 33.70 -6.21 26.03
CA THR A 17 33.35 -6.49 24.64
C THR A 17 32.63 -7.85 24.56
N SER A 18 31.55 -7.92 23.79
CA SER A 18 30.82 -9.16 23.57
C SER A 18 31.52 -10.01 22.50
N LEU A 19 31.91 -11.23 22.87
CA LEU A 19 32.51 -12.22 21.96
C LEU A 19 31.72 -13.52 22.04
N ALA A 20 31.54 -14.19 20.90
CA ALA A 20 30.84 -15.46 20.84
C ALA A 20 31.58 -16.53 21.67
N ARG A 21 30.86 -17.25 22.52
CA ARG A 21 31.42 -18.36 23.33
C ARG A 21 31.87 -19.56 22.51
N VAL A 22 31.28 -19.74 21.33
CA VAL A 22 31.55 -20.84 20.40
C VAL A 22 31.67 -20.30 18.99
N TYR A 23 32.48 -20.94 18.17
CA TYR A 23 32.67 -20.57 16.75
C TYR A 23 33.04 -19.10 16.53
N ALA A 24 33.72 -18.47 17.50
CA ALA A 24 34.10 -17.06 17.44
C ALA A 24 34.96 -16.74 16.20
N ASP A 25 35.93 -17.63 15.93
CA ASP A 25 36.90 -17.46 14.86
C ASP A 25 36.52 -18.21 13.58
N ALA A 26 35.27 -18.69 13.45
CA ALA A 26 34.86 -19.51 12.31
C ALA A 26 35.12 -18.81 10.96
N ASN A 27 34.79 -17.52 10.82
CA ASN A 27 35.09 -16.76 9.60
C ASN A 27 36.52 -16.20 9.55
N VAL A 28 37.23 -16.14 10.68
CA VAL A 28 38.66 -15.77 10.71
C VAL A 28 39.51 -16.90 10.13
N ASN A 29 39.14 -18.15 10.44
CA ASN A 29 39.83 -19.35 9.99
C ASN A 29 39.51 -19.76 8.55
N ASN A 30 38.47 -19.16 7.95
CA ASN A 30 38.11 -19.41 6.56
C ASN A 30 38.76 -18.38 5.62
N PRO A 31 39.07 -18.77 4.37
CA PRO A 31 39.60 -17.84 3.39
C PRO A 31 38.62 -16.69 3.14
N LYS A 32 39.12 -15.51 2.75
CA LYS A 32 38.31 -14.30 2.59
C LYS A 32 37.12 -14.52 1.64
N GLU A 33 37.31 -15.30 0.58
CA GLU A 33 36.30 -15.66 -0.43
C GLU A 33 35.10 -16.41 0.17
N TYR A 34 35.23 -17.00 1.36
CA TYR A 34 34.15 -17.69 2.07
C TYR A 34 33.06 -16.72 2.54
N TRP A 35 33.45 -15.56 3.07
CA TRP A 35 32.54 -14.57 3.66
C TRP A 35 32.46 -13.26 2.88
N ASP A 36 33.36 -13.04 1.92
CA ASP A 36 33.35 -11.86 1.04
C ASP A 36 32.27 -11.98 -0.05
N TYR A 37 31.04 -11.65 0.36
CA TYR A 37 29.90 -11.58 -0.54
C TYR A 37 29.89 -10.32 -1.41
N GLU A 38 30.75 -9.32 -1.17
CA GLU A 38 30.77 -8.12 -2.02
C GLU A 38 31.34 -8.44 -3.41
N ASN A 39 32.37 -9.30 -3.43
CA ASN A 39 33.04 -9.76 -4.63
C ASN A 39 32.41 -11.02 -5.26
N LEU A 40 31.31 -11.55 -4.72
CA LEU A 40 30.60 -12.69 -5.31
C LEU A 40 30.14 -12.37 -6.75
N GLN A 41 30.55 -13.23 -7.69
CA GLN A 41 30.00 -13.32 -9.05
C GLN A 41 28.79 -14.27 -9.01
N ILE A 42 27.62 -13.80 -9.45
CA ILE A 42 26.40 -14.61 -9.48
C ILE A 42 26.34 -15.30 -10.83
N ASP A 43 26.31 -16.64 -10.80
CA ASP A 43 25.92 -17.45 -11.94
C ASP A 43 24.38 -17.43 -12.06
N TRP A 44 23.87 -17.08 -13.23
CA TRP A 44 22.44 -16.86 -13.44
C TRP A 44 21.84 -18.03 -14.22
N GLY A 45 20.89 -18.73 -13.61
CA GLY A 45 20.05 -19.71 -14.28
C GLY A 45 19.06 -19.07 -15.26
N SER A 46 18.43 -19.91 -16.09
CA SER A 46 17.41 -19.46 -17.05
C SER A 46 16.06 -19.32 -16.33
N GLN A 47 15.43 -18.15 -16.44
CA GLN A 47 14.09 -17.93 -15.90
C GLN A 47 13.04 -18.82 -16.60
N ASP A 48 13.24 -19.13 -17.88
CA ASP A 48 12.32 -19.95 -18.69
C ASP A 48 12.21 -21.39 -18.16
N ASP A 49 13.12 -21.80 -17.27
CA ASP A 49 13.08 -23.10 -16.63
C ASP A 49 12.02 -23.20 -15.52
N TYR A 50 11.37 -22.08 -15.17
CA TYR A 50 10.44 -22.00 -14.04
C TYR A 50 9.13 -21.32 -14.40
N GLU A 51 8.03 -22.01 -14.11
CA GLU A 51 6.67 -21.48 -14.26
C GLU A 51 6.08 -21.13 -12.89
N VAL A 52 5.50 -19.93 -12.77
CA VAL A 52 4.83 -19.48 -11.55
C VAL A 52 3.41 -20.03 -11.51
N VAL A 53 3.07 -20.80 -10.47
CA VAL A 53 1.74 -21.39 -10.30
C VAL A 53 0.83 -20.47 -9.49
N ARG A 54 1.24 -20.12 -8.27
CA ARG A 54 0.44 -19.28 -7.37
C ARG A 54 1.30 -18.51 -6.40
N LYS A 55 0.79 -17.37 -5.95
CA LYS A 55 1.42 -16.61 -4.88
C LYS A 55 1.17 -17.28 -3.54
N VAL A 56 2.24 -17.56 -2.79
CA VAL A 56 2.16 -18.19 -1.46
C VAL A 56 2.54 -17.24 -0.33
N GLY A 57 3.23 -16.13 -0.62
CA GLY A 57 3.63 -15.18 0.41
C GLY A 57 4.08 -13.82 -0.10
N ARG A 58 4.16 -12.86 0.81
CA ARG A 58 4.73 -11.53 0.56
C ARG A 58 5.57 -11.09 1.74
N GLY A 59 6.89 -11.00 1.53
CA GLY A 59 7.84 -10.45 2.49
C GLY A 59 8.01 -8.94 2.35
N LYS A 60 8.77 -8.34 3.29
CA LYS A 60 9.20 -6.94 3.19
C LYS A 60 10.04 -6.71 1.93
N TYR A 61 10.97 -7.63 1.66
CA TYR A 61 11.99 -7.53 0.62
C TYR A 61 11.75 -8.41 -0.61
N SER A 62 10.72 -9.26 -0.61
CA SER A 62 10.45 -10.20 -1.70
C SER A 62 8.95 -10.50 -1.85
N GLU A 63 8.59 -11.10 -2.98
CA GLU A 63 7.32 -11.80 -3.20
C GLU A 63 7.63 -13.28 -3.42
N VAL A 64 6.79 -14.17 -2.89
CA VAL A 64 7.07 -15.61 -2.88
C VAL A 64 5.94 -16.36 -3.57
N PHE A 65 6.31 -17.21 -4.51
CA PHE A 65 5.40 -17.98 -5.34
C PHE A 65 5.72 -19.47 -5.24
N GLU A 66 4.70 -20.31 -5.29
CA GLU A 66 4.85 -21.71 -5.68
C GLU A 66 4.98 -21.74 -7.21
N GLY A 67 5.91 -22.55 -7.69
CA GLY A 67 6.16 -22.75 -9.11
C GLY A 67 6.53 -24.19 -9.42
N VAL A 68 6.80 -24.47 -10.69
CA VAL A 68 7.28 -25.76 -11.17
C VAL A 68 8.51 -25.52 -12.03
N ASN A 69 9.55 -26.33 -11.84
CA ASN A 69 10.65 -26.36 -12.79
C ASN A 69 10.21 -27.18 -14.01
N VAL A 70 10.10 -26.55 -15.18
CA VAL A 70 9.53 -27.17 -16.38
C VAL A 70 10.45 -28.22 -17.01
N ARG A 71 11.73 -28.26 -16.63
CA ARG A 71 12.69 -29.26 -17.15
C ARG A 71 12.54 -30.63 -16.49
N ASN A 72 12.18 -30.66 -15.20
CA ASN A 72 12.06 -31.90 -14.42
C ASN A 72 10.67 -32.10 -13.80
N ASN A 73 9.76 -31.15 -13.97
CA ASN A 73 8.40 -31.13 -13.45
C ASN A 73 8.32 -31.18 -11.90
N GLU A 74 9.37 -30.76 -11.20
CA GLU A 74 9.38 -30.70 -9.73
C GLU A 74 8.85 -29.35 -9.22
N LYS A 75 8.09 -29.40 -8.11
CA LYS A 75 7.62 -28.20 -7.42
C LYS A 75 8.77 -27.43 -6.80
N CYS A 76 8.70 -26.11 -6.89
CA CYS A 76 9.68 -25.20 -6.29
C CYS A 76 9.01 -23.96 -5.68
N ILE A 77 9.79 -23.20 -4.92
CA ILE A 77 9.40 -21.89 -4.39
C ILE A 77 10.25 -20.81 -5.04
N ILE A 78 9.60 -19.86 -5.71
CA ILE A 78 10.26 -18.75 -6.42
C ILE A 78 10.11 -17.49 -5.56
N LYS A 79 11.21 -17.04 -4.96
CA LYS A 79 11.30 -15.80 -4.18
C LYS A 79 11.82 -14.68 -5.08
N ILE A 80 10.90 -13.91 -5.65
CA ILE A 80 11.21 -12.74 -6.47
C ILE A 80 11.62 -11.59 -5.56
N LEU A 81 12.85 -11.09 -5.70
CA LEU A 81 13.37 -10.02 -4.85
C LEU A 81 12.87 -8.66 -5.31
N LYS A 82 12.35 -7.84 -4.39
CA LYS A 82 12.04 -6.42 -4.67
C LYS A 82 13.34 -5.63 -4.85
N PRO A 83 13.30 -4.37 -5.34
CA PRO A 83 14.49 -3.53 -5.40
C PRO A 83 15.18 -3.39 -4.03
N VAL A 84 16.27 -4.13 -3.85
CA VAL A 84 17.12 -4.12 -2.65
C VAL A 84 18.57 -3.93 -3.05
N LYS A 85 19.39 -3.38 -2.14
CA LYS A 85 20.82 -3.16 -2.40
C LYS A 85 21.48 -4.47 -2.81
N LYS A 86 22.22 -4.48 -3.93
CA LYS A 86 22.94 -5.66 -4.47
C LYS A 86 23.73 -6.41 -3.39
N LYS A 87 24.39 -5.66 -2.49
CA LYS A 87 25.14 -6.19 -1.34
C LYS A 87 24.31 -7.17 -0.48
N LYS A 88 23.02 -6.90 -0.25
CA LYS A 88 22.13 -7.78 0.52
C LYS A 88 21.78 -9.06 -0.23
N ILE A 89 21.57 -8.96 -1.55
CA ILE A 89 21.26 -10.11 -2.42
C ILE A 89 22.46 -11.06 -2.46
N LYS A 90 23.65 -10.52 -2.75
CA LYS A 90 24.88 -11.31 -2.78
C LYS A 90 25.16 -11.99 -1.44
N ARG A 91 24.89 -11.30 -0.32
CA ARG A 91 25.04 -11.89 1.01
C ARG A 91 24.10 -13.08 1.24
N GLU A 92 22.82 -12.93 0.92
CA GLU A 92 21.85 -14.03 1.09
C GLU A 92 22.23 -15.24 0.23
N ILE A 93 22.62 -15.02 -1.03
CA ILE A 93 23.10 -16.08 -1.93
C ILE A 93 24.35 -16.75 -1.35
N LYS A 94 25.35 -15.98 -0.92
CA LYS A 94 26.60 -16.52 -0.37
C LYS A 94 26.36 -17.37 0.87
N ILE A 95 25.49 -16.89 1.77
CA ILE A 95 25.10 -17.62 2.97
C ILE A 95 24.41 -18.94 2.59
N LEU A 96 23.45 -18.91 1.67
CA LEU A 96 22.75 -20.11 1.20
C LEU A 96 23.68 -21.11 0.51
N GLN A 97 24.67 -20.63 -0.25
CA GLN A 97 25.72 -21.47 -0.84
C GLN A 97 26.57 -22.16 0.23
N ASN A 98 27.00 -21.42 1.26
CA ASN A 98 27.82 -21.98 2.34
C ASN A 98 27.04 -22.95 3.25
N LEU A 99 25.73 -22.79 3.34
CA LEU A 99 24.84 -23.64 4.13
C LEU A 99 24.20 -24.79 3.32
N TYR A 100 24.49 -24.88 2.02
CA TYR A 100 23.91 -25.90 1.15
C TYR A 100 24.25 -27.31 1.65
N GLY A 101 23.25 -28.18 1.71
CA GLY A 101 23.38 -29.55 2.23
C GLY A 101 23.38 -29.66 3.75
N GLY A 102 23.26 -28.54 4.48
CA GLY A 102 23.14 -28.52 5.93
C GLY A 102 21.86 -29.16 6.47
N PRO A 103 21.87 -29.69 7.71
CA PRO A 103 20.67 -30.22 8.35
C PRO A 103 19.62 -29.13 8.49
N ASN A 104 18.41 -29.43 8.03
CA ASN A 104 17.22 -28.58 8.18
C ASN A 104 17.37 -27.15 7.63
N VAL A 105 18.30 -26.90 6.72
CA VAL A 105 18.38 -25.63 5.97
C VAL A 105 17.67 -25.78 4.63
N ILE A 106 16.88 -24.79 4.23
CA ILE A 106 16.22 -24.77 2.92
C ILE A 106 17.24 -24.80 1.77
N LYS A 107 17.04 -25.70 0.80
CA LYS A 107 17.89 -25.77 -0.38
C LYS A 107 17.60 -24.63 -1.35
N LEU A 108 18.62 -23.83 -1.67
CA LEU A 108 18.65 -22.97 -2.85
C LEU A 108 18.93 -23.85 -4.07
N LEU A 109 17.96 -23.93 -4.98
CA LEU A 109 18.05 -24.72 -6.21
C LEU A 109 18.69 -23.91 -7.34
N ASP A 110 18.34 -22.63 -7.45
CA ASP A 110 18.79 -21.77 -8.56
C ASP A 110 18.68 -20.29 -8.21
N VAL A 111 19.39 -19.46 -8.97
CA VAL A 111 19.33 -17.99 -8.92
C VAL A 111 19.09 -17.50 -10.34
N VAL A 112 17.88 -17.03 -10.62
CA VAL A 112 17.49 -16.55 -11.95
C VAL A 112 17.31 -15.04 -11.96
N ARG A 113 17.36 -14.43 -13.15
CA ARG A 113 17.16 -12.99 -13.30
C ARG A 113 16.30 -12.71 -14.50
N ASP A 114 15.31 -11.86 -14.28
CA ASP A 114 14.46 -11.41 -15.35
C ASP A 114 15.25 -10.60 -16.40
N PRO A 115 15.27 -11.01 -17.68
CA PRO A 115 16.09 -10.37 -18.71
C PRO A 115 15.73 -8.91 -18.95
N GLN A 116 14.46 -8.52 -18.78
CA GLN A 116 13.96 -7.17 -19.06
C GLN A 116 14.11 -6.25 -17.84
N SER A 117 13.46 -6.58 -16.74
CA SER A 117 13.43 -5.81 -15.49
C SER A 117 14.71 -5.95 -14.67
N LYS A 118 15.57 -6.93 -15.00
CA LYS A 118 16.82 -7.24 -14.29
C LYS A 118 16.60 -7.65 -12.83
N THR A 119 15.38 -8.05 -12.47
CA THR A 119 14.96 -8.45 -11.11
C THR A 119 15.48 -9.85 -10.77
N PRO A 120 16.28 -10.02 -9.71
CA PRO A 120 16.74 -11.33 -9.26
C PRO A 120 15.63 -12.12 -8.55
N SER A 121 15.63 -13.44 -8.76
CA SER A 121 14.77 -14.39 -8.05
C SER A 121 15.60 -15.55 -7.52
N LEU A 122 15.30 -15.96 -6.29
CA LEU A 122 15.91 -17.14 -5.66
C LEU A 122 14.92 -18.30 -5.73
N VAL A 123 15.32 -19.43 -6.29
CA VAL A 123 14.49 -20.64 -6.40
C VAL A 123 14.88 -21.62 -5.31
N PHE A 124 13.91 -22.09 -4.54
CA PHE A 124 14.10 -22.99 -3.41
C PHE A 124 13.34 -24.32 -3.57
N GLU A 125 13.74 -25.33 -2.81
CA GLU A 125 12.94 -26.57 -2.70
C GLU A 125 11.53 -26.26 -2.16
N TYR A 126 10.54 -26.99 -2.65
CA TYR A 126 9.20 -26.94 -2.10
C TYR A 126 9.13 -27.70 -0.76
N VAL A 127 8.45 -27.11 0.22
CA VAL A 127 8.15 -27.74 1.51
C VAL A 127 6.64 -27.73 1.71
N ASN A 128 6.04 -28.89 1.96
CA ASN A 128 4.63 -29.04 2.26
C ASN A 128 4.34 -28.57 3.70
N ASN A 129 4.30 -27.25 3.88
CA ASN A 129 4.22 -26.62 5.19
C ASN A 129 2.78 -26.54 5.73
N THR A 130 2.60 -26.89 7.00
CA THR A 130 1.39 -26.53 7.75
C THR A 130 1.58 -25.19 8.46
N ASP A 131 0.62 -24.27 8.36
CA ASP A 131 0.73 -22.96 9.02
C ASP A 131 0.89 -23.11 10.54
N PHE A 132 1.88 -22.43 11.12
CA PHE A 132 2.23 -22.59 12.53
C PHE A 132 1.08 -22.23 13.49
N LYS A 133 0.15 -21.35 13.09
CA LYS A 133 -1.02 -20.98 13.91
C LYS A 133 -2.01 -22.13 14.04
N VAL A 134 -2.02 -23.03 13.05
CA VAL A 134 -2.82 -24.26 13.07
C VAL A 134 -2.02 -25.37 13.74
N LEU A 135 -0.75 -25.53 13.37
CA LEU A 135 0.07 -26.64 13.82
C LEU A 135 0.45 -26.53 15.30
N TYR A 136 0.99 -25.40 15.77
CA TYR A 136 1.55 -25.30 17.13
C TYR A 136 0.52 -25.64 18.22
N PRO A 137 -0.74 -25.17 18.17
CA PRO A 137 -1.79 -25.59 19.11
C PRO A 137 -2.02 -27.11 19.19
N THR A 138 -1.76 -27.84 18.12
CA THR A 138 -1.98 -29.29 18.04
C THR A 138 -0.77 -30.12 18.48
N LEU A 139 0.41 -29.51 18.60
CA LEU A 139 1.63 -30.23 18.96
C LEU A 139 1.55 -30.77 20.39
N SER A 140 1.95 -32.02 20.55
CA SER A 140 2.22 -32.63 21.85
C SER A 140 3.58 -32.14 22.41
N ASP A 141 3.83 -32.39 23.70
CA ASP A 141 5.15 -32.11 24.29
C ASP A 141 6.28 -32.84 23.55
N TYR A 142 6.03 -34.07 23.09
CA TYR A 142 7.00 -34.81 22.27
C TYR A 142 7.29 -34.10 20.96
N ASP A 143 6.26 -33.62 20.24
CA ASP A 143 6.45 -32.92 18.97
C ASP A 143 7.21 -31.60 19.17
N ILE A 144 6.91 -30.86 20.25
CA ILE A 144 7.63 -29.63 20.60
C ILE A 144 9.11 -29.95 20.81
N ARG A 145 9.44 -30.96 21.63
CA ARG A 145 10.83 -31.39 21.86
C ARG A 145 11.52 -31.80 20.55
N TYR A 146 10.84 -32.55 19.70
CA TYR A 146 11.36 -32.98 18.40
C TYR A 146 11.67 -31.78 17.50
N TYR A 147 10.72 -30.88 17.26
CA TYR A 147 10.94 -29.75 16.36
C TYR A 147 11.95 -28.74 16.93
N VAL A 148 12.01 -28.56 18.25
CA VAL A 148 13.05 -27.74 18.89
C VAL A 148 14.43 -28.35 18.68
N MET A 149 14.58 -29.67 18.83
CA MET A 149 15.83 -30.38 18.50
C MET A 149 16.21 -30.17 17.01
N GLU A 150 15.26 -30.27 16.09
CA GLU A 150 15.52 -30.07 14.65
C GLU A 150 15.92 -28.62 14.31
N ILE A 151 15.35 -27.61 14.99
CA ILE A 151 15.76 -26.21 14.88
C ILE A 151 17.18 -26.02 15.43
N LEU A 152 17.49 -26.61 16.59
CA LEU A 152 18.82 -26.51 17.20
C LEU A 152 19.91 -27.12 16.33
N LYS A 153 19.64 -28.24 15.65
CA LYS A 153 20.56 -28.82 14.66
C LYS A 153 20.85 -27.85 13.51
N ALA A 154 19.84 -27.12 13.02
CA ALA A 154 20.01 -26.11 11.98
C ALA A 154 20.86 -24.93 12.48
N LEU A 155 20.58 -24.45 13.70
CA LEU A 155 21.29 -23.33 14.32
C LEU A 155 22.74 -23.67 14.65
N ASP A 156 23.01 -24.81 15.29
CA ASP A 156 24.39 -25.25 15.56
C ASP A 156 25.19 -25.39 14.26
N PHE A 157 24.57 -25.94 13.21
CA PHE A 157 25.21 -26.03 11.91
C PHE A 157 25.55 -24.65 11.33
N CYS A 158 24.60 -23.71 11.26
CA CYS A 158 24.91 -22.39 10.69
C CYS A 158 25.87 -21.59 11.56
N HIS A 159 25.79 -21.71 12.90
CA HIS A 159 26.75 -21.10 13.83
C HIS A 159 28.16 -21.67 13.62
N SER A 160 28.30 -22.99 13.42
CA SER A 160 29.58 -23.63 13.10
C SER A 160 30.21 -23.15 11.78
N LYS A 161 29.36 -22.62 10.88
CA LYS A 161 29.73 -21.99 9.61
C LYS A 161 29.99 -20.49 9.73
N GLY A 162 29.99 -19.95 10.94
CA GLY A 162 30.20 -18.54 11.20
C GLY A 162 29.01 -17.66 10.84
N ILE A 163 27.79 -18.19 10.79
CA ILE A 163 26.62 -17.47 10.26
C ILE A 163 25.54 -17.35 11.33
N MET A 164 25.12 -16.12 11.64
CA MET A 164 23.96 -15.80 12.48
C MET A 164 22.71 -15.66 11.60
N HIS A 165 21.57 -16.24 12.00
CA HIS A 165 20.32 -16.11 11.23
C HIS A 165 19.62 -14.75 11.45
N ARG A 166 19.57 -14.27 12.69
CA ARG A 166 19.02 -12.97 13.15
C ARG A 166 17.53 -12.71 12.89
N ASP A 167 16.74 -13.74 12.58
CA ASP A 167 15.28 -13.62 12.40
C ASP A 167 14.57 -14.98 12.58
N VAL A 168 15.02 -15.78 13.55
CA VAL A 168 14.33 -17.02 13.94
C VAL A 168 12.96 -16.67 14.51
N LYS A 169 11.91 -17.23 13.93
CA LYS A 169 10.50 -17.00 14.33
C LYS A 169 9.61 -18.07 13.69
N PRO A 170 8.37 -18.27 14.15
CA PRO A 170 7.50 -19.33 13.63
C PRO A 170 7.27 -19.26 12.11
N HIS A 171 7.19 -18.05 11.56
CA HIS A 171 7.00 -17.83 10.12
C HIS A 171 8.17 -18.30 9.26
N ASN A 172 9.37 -18.45 9.85
CA ASN A 172 10.58 -18.89 9.16
C ASN A 172 10.92 -20.36 9.45
N ILE A 173 10.03 -21.09 10.14
CA ILE A 173 10.15 -22.53 10.36
C ILE A 173 9.08 -23.23 9.52
N MET A 174 9.50 -23.92 8.46
CA MET A 174 8.61 -24.73 7.63
C MET A 174 8.57 -26.16 8.18
N ILE A 175 7.37 -26.67 8.45
CA ILE A 175 7.16 -28.02 9.00
C ILE A 175 6.18 -28.79 8.13
N ASP A 176 6.66 -29.90 7.56
CA ASP A 176 5.80 -30.99 7.10
C ASP A 176 5.64 -31.98 8.26
N HIS A 177 4.53 -31.84 8.99
CA HIS A 177 4.29 -32.64 10.18
C HIS A 177 4.08 -34.12 9.85
N SER A 178 3.49 -34.41 8.69
CA SER A 178 3.22 -35.79 8.24
C SER A 178 4.51 -36.58 7.97
N GLN A 179 5.55 -35.89 7.49
CA GLN A 179 6.86 -36.47 7.20
C GLN A 179 7.91 -36.18 8.28
N ARG A 180 7.54 -35.48 9.36
CA ARG A 180 8.47 -34.95 10.39
C ARG A 180 9.68 -34.21 9.82
N LYS A 181 9.47 -33.47 8.72
CA LYS A 181 10.52 -32.72 8.01
C LYS A 181 10.45 -31.25 8.39
N LEU A 182 11.59 -30.68 8.82
CA LEU A 182 11.73 -29.26 9.15
C LEU A 182 12.71 -28.57 8.20
N ARG A 183 12.39 -27.33 7.82
CA ARG A 183 13.31 -26.41 7.12
C ARG A 183 13.28 -25.02 7.72
N LEU A 184 14.45 -24.53 8.11
CA LEU A 184 14.69 -23.13 8.44
C LEU A 184 14.88 -22.33 7.14
N ILE A 185 14.08 -21.27 6.99
CA ILE A 185 14.00 -20.46 5.78
C ILE A 185 14.34 -18.99 6.06
N ASP A 186 14.44 -18.20 4.98
CA ASP A 186 14.61 -16.73 4.97
C ASP A 186 15.90 -16.21 5.62
N TRP A 187 17.00 -16.40 4.89
CA TRP A 187 18.35 -15.97 5.26
C TRP A 187 18.66 -14.51 4.87
N GLY A 188 17.67 -13.73 4.45
CA GLY A 188 17.88 -12.35 3.97
C GLY A 188 18.37 -11.36 5.03
N LEU A 189 18.15 -11.67 6.32
CA LEU A 189 18.69 -10.92 7.45
C LEU A 189 19.94 -11.56 8.07
N ALA A 190 20.38 -12.72 7.62
CA ALA A 190 21.56 -13.39 8.15
C ALA A 190 22.87 -12.62 7.89
N GLU A 191 23.93 -12.93 8.64
CA GLU A 191 25.26 -12.32 8.50
C GLU A 191 26.37 -13.27 8.92
N PHE A 192 27.55 -13.05 8.34
CA PHE A 192 28.80 -13.64 8.81
C PHE A 192 29.27 -12.97 10.10
N TYR A 193 29.46 -13.75 11.15
CA TYR A 193 30.01 -13.29 12.42
C TYR A 193 31.54 -13.20 12.36
N HIS A 194 32.07 -12.12 12.91
CA HIS A 194 33.46 -11.78 13.09
C HIS A 194 33.60 -11.19 14.51
N PRO A 195 34.62 -11.61 15.26
CA PRO A 195 34.86 -11.13 16.63
C PRO A 195 35.16 -9.62 16.61
N GLY A 196 34.65 -8.89 17.61
CA GLY A 196 34.86 -7.45 17.77
C GLY A 196 34.20 -6.55 16.72
N ARG A 197 33.40 -7.11 15.79
CA ARG A 197 32.71 -6.35 14.75
C ARG A 197 31.33 -5.89 15.20
N GLU A 198 30.99 -4.64 14.88
CA GLU A 198 29.64 -4.12 15.07
C GLU A 198 28.68 -4.55 13.95
N TYR A 199 27.47 -4.94 14.35
CA TYR A 199 26.38 -5.35 13.48
C TYR A 199 25.18 -4.42 13.61
N ASN A 200 24.43 -4.31 12.52
CA ASN A 200 23.19 -3.52 12.51
C ASN A 200 22.13 -4.14 13.45
N VAL A 201 21.61 -3.35 14.39
CA VAL A 201 20.59 -3.79 15.36
C VAL A 201 19.14 -3.73 14.84
N ARG A 202 18.92 -3.15 13.66
CA ARG A 202 17.59 -3.02 13.01
C ARG A 202 17.23 -4.28 12.21
N VAL A 203 17.44 -5.43 12.83
CA VAL A 203 17.12 -6.79 12.37
C VAL A 203 16.10 -7.44 13.30
N ALA A 204 15.75 -8.70 13.04
CA ALA A 204 14.73 -9.49 13.74
C ALA A 204 13.30 -8.93 13.70
N SER A 205 12.34 -9.81 13.92
CA SER A 205 10.93 -9.48 14.07
C SER A 205 10.63 -9.10 15.52
N ARG A 206 9.85 -8.02 15.73
CA ARG A 206 9.69 -7.33 17.04
C ARG A 206 9.51 -8.27 18.23
N TYR A 207 8.60 -9.24 18.14
CA TYR A 207 8.24 -10.11 19.27
C TYR A 207 9.32 -11.11 19.67
N PHE A 208 10.31 -11.35 18.80
CA PHE A 208 11.43 -12.28 19.00
C PHE A 208 12.76 -11.52 19.16
N LYS A 209 12.70 -10.19 19.28
CA LYS A 209 13.89 -9.33 19.31
C LYS A 209 14.60 -9.46 20.67
N GLY A 210 15.89 -9.83 20.64
CA GLY A 210 16.74 -9.92 21.82
C GLY A 210 16.95 -8.57 22.52
N PRO A 211 17.12 -8.55 23.85
CA PRO A 211 17.45 -7.35 24.63
C PRO A 211 18.57 -6.52 24.02
N GLU A 212 19.65 -7.17 23.57
CA GLU A 212 20.80 -6.56 22.90
C GLU A 212 20.40 -5.64 21.72
N LEU A 213 19.41 -6.05 20.91
CA LEU A 213 18.93 -5.22 19.80
C LEU A 213 17.95 -4.13 20.23
N LEU A 214 17.37 -4.25 21.43
CA LEU A 214 16.43 -3.28 22.01
C LEU A 214 17.18 -2.17 22.74
N VAL A 215 18.37 -2.45 23.26
CA VAL A 215 19.28 -1.49 23.90
C VAL A 215 20.48 -1.10 23.01
N ASP A 216 20.38 -1.31 21.70
CA ASP A 216 21.37 -0.85 20.71
C ASP A 216 22.81 -1.38 20.90
N LEU A 217 22.98 -2.54 21.55
CA LEU A 217 24.27 -3.23 21.62
C LEU A 217 24.59 -3.84 20.26
N GLN A 218 25.70 -3.44 19.62
CA GLN A 218 25.98 -3.76 18.22
C GLN A 218 26.91 -4.97 18.02
N ASP A 219 27.74 -5.31 19.00
CA ASP A 219 28.69 -6.44 18.99
C ASP A 219 28.07 -7.75 19.50
N TYR A 220 26.80 -7.98 19.18
CA TYR A 220 26.08 -9.20 19.53
C TYR A 220 26.50 -10.41 18.68
N ASP A 221 26.11 -11.62 19.10
CA ASP A 221 26.56 -12.89 18.52
C ASP A 221 25.40 -13.89 18.25
N TYR A 222 25.77 -15.16 18.02
CA TYR A 222 24.87 -16.29 17.76
C TYR A 222 23.74 -16.48 18.78
N SER A 223 23.94 -16.04 20.03
CA SER A 223 22.96 -16.13 21.11
C SER A 223 21.67 -15.32 20.86
N LEU A 224 21.67 -14.42 19.88
CA LEU A 224 20.47 -13.74 19.39
C LEU A 224 19.45 -14.73 18.80
N ASP A 225 19.93 -15.75 18.08
CA ASP A 225 19.09 -16.80 17.51
C ASP A 225 18.50 -17.68 18.64
N MET A 226 19.29 -17.90 19.70
CA MET A 226 18.89 -18.68 20.86
C MET A 226 17.80 -17.97 21.69
N TRP A 227 17.87 -16.65 21.84
CA TRP A 227 16.78 -15.86 22.44
C TRP A 227 15.49 -15.99 21.66
N SER A 228 15.60 -15.88 20.33
CA SER A 228 14.45 -15.95 19.43
C SER A 228 13.77 -17.33 19.52
N LEU A 229 14.56 -18.41 19.57
CA LEU A 229 14.09 -19.76 19.84
C LEU A 229 13.43 -19.87 21.23
N GLY A 230 14.02 -19.27 22.27
CA GLY A 230 13.43 -19.24 23.61
C GLY A 230 12.05 -18.58 23.64
N CYS A 231 11.86 -17.48 22.89
CA CYS A 231 10.56 -16.81 22.76
C CYS A 231 9.53 -17.71 22.07
N MET A 232 9.93 -18.43 21.02
CA MET A 232 9.06 -19.41 20.34
C MET A 232 8.67 -20.57 21.26
N LEU A 233 9.66 -21.13 21.98
CA LEU A 233 9.43 -22.22 22.92
C LEU A 233 8.47 -21.80 24.03
N ALA A 234 8.68 -20.62 24.63
CA ALA A 234 7.77 -20.08 25.63
C ALA A 234 6.35 -19.88 25.06
N GLY A 235 6.23 -19.43 23.81
CA GLY A 235 4.93 -19.29 23.14
C GLY A 235 4.21 -20.62 22.95
N MET A 236 4.93 -21.68 22.57
CA MET A 236 4.39 -23.04 22.43
C MET A 236 4.00 -23.64 23.78
N ILE A 237 4.91 -23.61 24.77
CA ILE A 237 4.70 -24.23 26.10
C ILE A 237 3.62 -23.52 26.90
N PHE A 238 3.59 -22.18 26.90
CA PHE A 238 2.59 -21.43 27.66
C PHE A 238 1.29 -21.17 26.88
N ARG A 239 1.16 -21.70 25.65
CA ARG A 239 0.01 -21.47 24.74
C ARG A 239 -0.30 -19.97 24.56
N LYS A 240 0.76 -19.16 24.43
CA LYS A 240 0.66 -17.69 24.34
C LYS A 240 1.58 -17.19 23.25
N GLU A 241 1.06 -17.08 22.03
CA GLU A 241 1.83 -16.72 20.83
C GLU A 241 1.40 -15.36 20.26
N PRO A 242 2.30 -14.36 20.17
CA PRO A 242 3.67 -14.36 20.69
C PRO A 242 3.71 -14.19 22.22
N PHE A 243 4.75 -14.72 22.86
CA PHE A 243 4.86 -14.68 24.33
C PHE A 243 5.04 -13.25 24.87
N PHE A 244 5.95 -12.50 24.25
CA PHE A 244 6.16 -11.07 24.48
C PHE A 244 5.50 -10.24 23.38
N TYR A 245 4.44 -9.51 23.71
CA TYR A 245 3.66 -8.72 22.75
C TYR A 245 3.82 -7.21 22.99
N GLY A 246 4.81 -6.59 22.35
CA GLY A 246 5.03 -5.13 22.36
C GLY A 246 4.41 -4.41 21.16
N HIS A 247 3.79 -3.25 21.38
CA HIS A 247 3.22 -2.43 20.30
C HIS A 247 4.30 -1.77 19.42
N ASP A 248 5.45 -1.46 20.00
CA ASP A 248 6.67 -0.99 19.33
C ASP A 248 7.93 -1.60 20.00
N ASN A 249 9.13 -1.15 19.63
CA ASN A 249 10.37 -1.69 20.21
C ASN A 249 10.57 -1.28 21.68
N TYR A 250 10.05 -0.13 22.10
CA TYR A 250 10.19 0.34 23.47
C TYR A 250 9.25 -0.44 24.39
N ASP A 251 7.97 -0.58 24.00
CA ASP A 251 7.02 -1.42 24.72
C ASP A 251 7.43 -2.91 24.69
N GLN A 252 8.12 -3.39 23.64
CA GLN A 252 8.69 -4.74 23.63
C GLN A 252 9.69 -4.95 24.79
N LEU A 253 10.60 -3.99 25.01
CA LEU A 253 11.54 -4.04 26.14
C LEU A 253 10.79 -4.03 27.48
N VAL A 254 9.76 -3.18 27.60
CA VAL A 254 8.88 -3.14 28.79
C VAL A 254 8.21 -4.49 29.03
N LYS A 255 7.70 -5.18 27.99
CA LYS A 255 7.09 -6.51 28.16
C LYS A 255 8.09 -7.53 28.68
N ILE A 256 9.34 -7.47 28.23
CA ILE A 256 10.41 -8.36 28.70
C ILE A 256 10.72 -8.06 30.17
N CYS A 257 10.92 -6.79 30.53
CA CYS A 257 11.16 -6.35 31.92
C CYS A 257 10.03 -6.69 32.88
N LYS A 258 8.77 -6.66 32.42
CA LYS A 258 7.61 -7.09 33.21
C LYS A 258 7.57 -8.58 33.54
N VAL A 259 8.41 -9.40 32.91
CA VAL A 259 8.50 -10.85 33.15
C VAL A 259 9.83 -11.20 33.82
N LEU A 260 10.95 -10.77 33.23
CA LEU A 260 12.29 -11.14 33.72
C LEU A 260 12.78 -10.27 34.88
N GLY A 261 12.09 -9.16 35.16
CA GLY A 261 12.44 -8.20 36.20
C GLY A 261 13.53 -7.21 35.75
N THR A 262 13.65 -6.11 36.48
CA THR A 262 14.55 -5.01 36.10
C THR A 262 15.93 -5.10 36.73
N ASP A 263 16.10 -5.80 37.85
CA ASP A 263 17.40 -5.85 38.55
C ASP A 263 18.48 -6.51 37.67
N SER A 264 18.19 -7.71 37.13
CA SER A 264 19.10 -8.39 36.19
C SER A 264 19.28 -7.65 34.86
N PHE A 265 18.31 -6.81 34.47
CA PHE A 265 18.42 -5.97 33.28
C PHE A 265 19.42 -4.84 33.50
N TYR A 266 19.37 -4.15 34.65
CA TYR A 266 20.36 -3.13 34.99
C TYR A 266 21.75 -3.71 35.24
N SER A 267 21.86 -4.90 35.83
CA SER A 267 23.16 -5.61 35.92
C SER A 267 23.75 -5.88 34.53
N TYR A 268 22.91 -6.28 33.57
CA TYR A 268 23.31 -6.47 32.18
C TYR A 268 23.76 -5.14 31.53
N LEU A 269 23.01 -4.05 31.71
CA LEU A 269 23.41 -2.73 31.20
C LEU A 269 24.75 -2.29 31.76
N ASN A 270 24.95 -2.41 33.08
CA ASN A 270 26.21 -2.06 33.75
C ASN A 270 27.38 -2.90 33.23
N LYS A 271 27.20 -4.21 33.03
CA LYS A 271 28.25 -5.11 32.52
C LYS A 271 28.79 -4.67 31.16
N TYR A 272 27.91 -4.17 30.28
CA TYR A 272 28.28 -3.73 28.93
C TYR A 272 28.41 -2.20 28.80
N GLY A 273 28.43 -1.48 29.93
CA GLY A 273 28.56 -0.02 29.96
C GLY A 273 27.48 0.70 29.14
N LEU A 274 26.23 0.26 29.24
CA LEU A 274 25.11 0.82 28.49
C LEU A 274 24.25 1.73 29.38
N GLU A 275 24.05 2.97 28.93
CA GLU A 275 23.13 3.91 29.58
C GLU A 275 21.84 4.03 28.76
N LEU A 276 20.69 3.88 29.42
CA LEU A 276 19.39 4.07 28.78
C LEU A 276 19.09 5.56 28.61
N ASP A 277 18.42 5.90 27.51
CA ASP A 277 17.79 7.21 27.40
C ASP A 277 16.80 7.43 28.57
N PRO A 278 16.80 8.60 29.23
CA PRO A 278 15.96 8.85 30.41
C PRO A 278 14.46 8.63 30.18
N GLN A 279 13.96 8.87 28.96
CA GLN A 279 12.54 8.63 28.63
C GLN A 279 12.26 7.14 28.52
N LEU A 280 13.19 6.37 27.95
CA LEU A 280 13.09 4.91 27.89
C LEU A 280 13.21 4.30 29.29
N GLU A 281 14.12 4.80 30.13
CA GLU A 281 14.26 4.35 31.50
C GLU A 281 12.96 4.56 32.30
N ALA A 282 12.37 5.74 32.21
CA ALA A 282 11.09 6.04 32.83
C ALA A 282 9.96 5.10 32.35
N LEU A 283 9.98 4.74 31.06
CA LEU A 283 9.01 3.81 30.48
C LEU A 283 9.21 2.36 30.94
N VAL A 284 10.45 1.91 31.09
CA VAL A 284 10.79 0.57 31.59
C VAL A 284 10.34 0.40 33.04
N GLY A 285 10.54 1.41 33.88
CA GLY A 285 10.15 1.41 35.28
C GLY A 285 10.84 0.30 36.10
N ARG A 286 10.30 -0.02 37.28
CA ARG A 286 10.81 -1.11 38.15
C ARG A 286 9.84 -2.28 38.19
N HIS A 287 10.36 -3.48 37.99
CA HIS A 287 9.57 -4.72 37.96
C HIS A 287 10.30 -5.85 38.66
N SER A 288 9.59 -6.60 39.51
CA SER A 288 10.10 -7.86 40.07
C SER A 288 9.98 -8.99 39.05
N ARG A 289 10.95 -9.92 39.08
CA ARG A 289 10.92 -11.12 38.23
C ARG A 289 9.70 -11.96 38.56
N LYS A 290 8.95 -12.36 37.53
CA LYS A 290 7.82 -13.28 37.67
C LYS A 290 8.34 -14.72 37.54
N PRO A 291 7.99 -15.62 38.47
CA PRO A 291 8.29 -17.03 38.29
C PRO A 291 7.50 -17.57 37.09
N TRP A 292 8.13 -18.43 36.30
CA TRP A 292 7.53 -19.03 35.10
C TRP A 292 6.23 -19.79 35.39
N THR A 293 6.09 -20.32 36.61
CA THR A 293 4.88 -20.98 37.09
C THR A 293 3.63 -20.09 37.03
N LYS A 294 3.75 -18.75 37.03
CA LYS A 294 2.62 -17.83 36.85
C LYS A 294 1.98 -17.87 35.47
N PHE A 295 2.64 -18.46 34.48
CA PHE A 295 2.10 -18.61 33.11
C PHE A 295 1.49 -19.99 32.89
N VAL A 296 1.48 -20.85 33.91
CA VAL A 296 0.87 -22.17 33.87
C VAL A 296 -0.63 -22.06 34.14
N ASN A 297 -1.43 -22.71 33.30
CA ASN A 297 -2.89 -22.76 33.42
C ASN A 297 -3.41 -24.14 32.99
N ALA A 298 -4.73 -24.37 33.13
CA ALA A 298 -5.34 -25.65 32.81
C ALA A 298 -5.12 -26.10 31.35
N GLU A 299 -4.99 -25.15 30.41
CA GLU A 299 -4.81 -25.43 28.98
C GLU A 299 -3.38 -25.83 28.63
N ASN A 300 -2.38 -25.51 29.45
CA ASN A 300 -0.97 -25.72 29.12
C ASN A 300 -0.20 -26.57 30.13
N GLN A 301 -0.77 -26.87 31.30
CA GLN A 301 -0.11 -27.65 32.36
C GLN A 301 0.46 -28.99 31.87
N HIS A 302 -0.16 -29.61 30.87
CA HIS A 302 0.26 -30.88 30.29
C HIS A 302 1.56 -30.80 29.47
N LEU A 303 2.00 -29.59 29.10
CA LEU A 303 3.26 -29.31 28.39
C LEU A 303 4.37 -28.85 29.33
N VAL A 304 4.04 -28.55 30.59
CA VAL A 304 4.96 -27.91 31.53
C VAL A 304 5.61 -28.98 32.41
N SER A 305 6.93 -29.03 32.36
CA SER A 305 7.79 -29.83 33.26
C SER A 305 8.85 -28.93 33.90
N ALA A 306 9.47 -29.39 34.99
CA ALA A 306 10.56 -28.65 35.63
C ALA A 306 11.70 -28.39 34.64
N GLU A 307 12.02 -29.38 33.80
CA GLU A 307 13.03 -29.30 32.75
C GLU A 307 12.63 -28.31 31.64
N ALA A 308 11.34 -28.23 31.29
CA ALA A 308 10.85 -27.26 30.30
C ALA A 308 11.00 -25.82 30.80
N ILE A 309 10.63 -25.58 32.06
CA ILE A 309 10.78 -24.26 32.71
C ILE A 309 12.25 -23.87 32.79
N ASP A 310 13.10 -24.79 33.24
CA ASP A 310 14.55 -24.58 33.34
C ASP A 310 15.18 -24.30 31.96
N PHE A 311 14.73 -25.00 30.92
CA PHE A 311 15.21 -24.78 29.56
C PHE A 311 14.81 -23.39 29.02
N ILE A 312 13.56 -22.97 29.23
CA ILE A 312 13.10 -21.61 28.87
C ILE A 312 13.90 -20.55 29.64
N ASP A 313 14.13 -20.76 30.94
CA ASP A 313 14.87 -19.82 31.79
C ASP A 313 16.31 -19.61 31.31
N LYS A 314 16.98 -20.69 30.88
CA LYS A 314 18.35 -20.63 30.35
C LYS A 314 18.44 -20.04 28.93
N LEU A 315 17.35 -20.04 28.15
CA LEU A 315 17.30 -19.38 26.83
C LEU A 315 16.90 -17.90 26.94
N LEU A 316 16.01 -17.54 27.87
CA LEU A 316 15.47 -16.19 28.05
C LEU A 316 16.19 -15.42 29.16
N ARG A 317 17.49 -15.20 28.96
CA ARG A 317 18.33 -14.34 29.83
C ARG A 317 18.69 -13.03 29.15
N TYR A 318 18.77 -11.95 29.94
CA TYR A 318 19.21 -10.64 29.45
C TYR A 318 20.61 -10.72 28.88
N ASP A 319 21.56 -11.17 29.70
CA ASP A 319 22.93 -11.38 29.28
C ASP A 319 22.99 -12.53 28.28
N HIS A 320 23.31 -12.16 27.06
CA HIS A 320 23.35 -13.05 25.92
C HIS A 320 24.50 -14.07 26.03
N GLN A 321 25.52 -13.78 26.84
CA GLN A 321 26.60 -14.72 27.16
C GLN A 321 26.17 -15.85 28.12
N GLU A 322 25.13 -15.63 28.91
CA GLU A 322 24.59 -16.65 29.83
C GLU A 322 23.61 -17.61 29.16
N ARG A 323 23.19 -17.31 27.93
CA ARG A 323 22.27 -18.17 27.19
C ARG A 323 22.96 -19.46 26.78
N LEU A 324 22.19 -20.56 26.69
CA LEU A 324 22.69 -21.80 26.10
C LEU A 324 23.10 -21.56 24.66
N THR A 325 24.25 -22.11 24.27
CA THR A 325 24.59 -22.31 22.85
C THR A 325 23.68 -23.38 22.25
N ALA A 326 23.58 -23.44 20.92
CA ALA A 326 22.77 -24.47 20.25
C ALA A 326 23.18 -25.90 20.65
N LYS A 327 24.49 -26.15 20.76
CA LYS A 327 25.05 -27.43 21.21
C LYS A 327 24.72 -27.77 22.67
N GLU A 328 24.86 -26.81 23.58
CA GLU A 328 24.47 -27.01 25.00
C GLU A 328 22.96 -27.22 25.13
N ALA A 329 22.16 -26.51 24.33
CA ALA A 329 20.71 -26.64 24.32
C ALA A 329 20.27 -28.03 23.84
N MET A 330 20.92 -28.61 22.83
CA MET A 330 20.66 -30.00 22.40
C MET A 330 20.97 -31.03 23.49
N ALA A 331 21.94 -30.75 24.36
CA ALA A 331 22.31 -31.61 25.48
C ALA A 331 21.43 -31.41 26.73
N HIS A 332 20.49 -30.47 26.72
CA HIS A 332 19.66 -30.16 27.87
C HIS A 332 18.72 -31.34 28.23
N PRO A 333 18.50 -31.66 29.52
CA PRO A 333 17.63 -32.76 29.94
C PRO A 333 16.20 -32.71 29.36
N TYR A 334 15.67 -31.50 29.12
CA TYR A 334 14.39 -31.32 28.43
C TYR A 334 14.32 -32.01 27.06
N LEU A 335 15.42 -32.17 26.33
CA LEU A 335 15.41 -32.80 25.01
C LEU A 335 15.82 -34.28 25.04
N ALA A 336 16.24 -34.83 26.19
CA ALA A 336 16.66 -36.22 26.31
C ALA A 336 15.59 -37.25 25.85
N PRO A 337 14.28 -37.08 26.14
CA PRO A 337 13.25 -38.02 25.66
C PRO A 337 13.12 -38.08 24.12
N ALA A 338 13.43 -36.98 23.42
CA ALA A 338 13.39 -36.95 21.95
C ALA A 338 14.56 -37.72 21.32
N LEU A 339 15.67 -37.92 22.06
CA LEU A 339 16.85 -38.68 21.61
C LEU A 339 16.67 -40.21 21.76
N ALA A 340 15.81 -40.67 22.68
CA ALA A 340 15.64 -42.09 23.02
C ALA A 340 14.86 -42.92 21.96
N VAL A 341 14.14 -42.29 21.04
CA VAL A 341 13.26 -42.95 20.06
C VAL A 341 13.85 -42.96 18.64
N HIS A 342 15.07 -42.43 18.44
CA HIS A 342 15.78 -42.47 17.16
C HIS A 342 16.38 -43.87 16.88
N ARG A 343 15.57 -44.94 16.91
CA ARG A 343 15.90 -46.18 16.19
C ARG A 343 15.63 -45.94 14.70
N PRO A 344 16.60 -46.16 13.80
CA PRO A 344 16.41 -45.91 12.37
C PRO A 344 15.39 -46.88 11.80
N TRP A 345 14.32 -46.36 11.21
CA TRP A 345 13.50 -47.12 10.27
C TRP A 345 14.42 -47.48 9.08
N ALA A 346 14.66 -48.78 8.88
CA ALA A 346 15.49 -49.29 7.81
C ALA A 346 15.00 -48.75 6.45
N ALA A 347 15.87 -48.04 5.74
CA ALA A 347 15.61 -47.66 4.36
C ALA A 347 15.52 -48.94 3.52
N ALA A 348 14.39 -49.14 2.84
CA ALA A 348 14.28 -50.16 1.80
C ALA A 348 15.34 -49.88 0.70
N PRO A 349 16.03 -50.91 0.17
CA PRO A 349 17.04 -50.70 -0.86
C PRO A 349 16.38 -50.21 -2.15
N ALA A 350 16.96 -49.17 -2.75
CA ALA A 350 16.52 -48.64 -4.04
C ALA A 350 16.72 -49.70 -5.16
N PRO A 351 15.82 -49.76 -6.16
CA PRO A 351 15.92 -50.74 -7.24
C PRO A 351 17.24 -50.63 -8.03
N GLU A 352 17.87 -51.78 -8.27
CA GLU A 352 19.15 -52.01 -8.98
C GLU A 352 19.28 -51.35 -10.38
N ALA A 353 18.18 -50.82 -10.93
CA ALA A 353 18.14 -50.16 -12.23
C ALA A 353 18.81 -48.76 -12.26
N LEU A 354 18.91 -48.07 -11.12
CA LEU A 354 19.51 -46.72 -11.05
C LEU A 354 21.05 -46.72 -10.93
N ARG A 355 21.66 -47.86 -10.57
CA ARG A 355 23.13 -47.99 -10.46
C ARG A 355 23.84 -48.10 -11.82
N ARG A 356 23.17 -48.60 -12.87
CA ARG A 356 23.79 -48.76 -14.20
C ARG A 356 23.78 -47.48 -15.05
N GLY A 357 22.88 -46.53 -14.78
CA GLY A 357 22.79 -45.27 -15.55
C GLY A 357 23.85 -44.21 -15.18
N LEU A 358 24.42 -44.28 -13.97
CA LEU A 358 25.35 -43.28 -13.44
C LEU A 358 26.83 -43.66 -13.57
N GLN A 359 27.16 -44.90 -13.96
CA GLN A 359 28.54 -45.32 -14.23
C GLN A 359 28.99 -45.07 -15.69
N GLN A 360 28.07 -44.90 -16.64
CA GLN A 360 28.42 -44.64 -18.05
C GLN A 360 28.61 -43.14 -18.39
N ARG A 361 28.17 -42.21 -17.53
CA ARG A 361 28.33 -40.76 -17.76
C ARG A 361 29.60 -40.15 -17.15
N THR A 362 30.25 -40.85 -16.22
CA THR A 362 31.50 -40.41 -15.57
C THR A 362 32.77 -40.82 -16.34
N GLN A 363 32.69 -41.75 -17.29
CA GLN A 363 33.84 -42.17 -18.11
C GLN A 363 34.09 -41.33 -19.36
N ARG A 364 33.14 -40.47 -19.79
CA ARG A 364 33.31 -39.60 -20.99
C ARG A 364 33.80 -38.18 -20.70
N ARG A 365 33.91 -37.77 -19.43
CA ARG A 365 34.37 -36.41 -19.05
C ARG A 365 35.82 -36.34 -18.57
N SER A 366 36.52 -37.46 -18.39
CA SER A 366 37.92 -37.51 -17.93
C SER A 366 38.97 -37.60 -19.05
N LEU A 367 38.57 -37.57 -20.34
CA LEU A 367 39.49 -37.70 -21.48
C LEU A 367 39.71 -36.41 -22.30
N ALA A 368 39.14 -35.27 -21.89
CA ALA A 368 39.23 -34.01 -22.65
C ALA A 368 40.03 -32.88 -21.95
N ALA A 369 40.67 -33.16 -20.80
CA ALA A 369 41.33 -32.13 -19.99
C ALA A 369 42.84 -32.40 -19.75
N ALA A 370 43.54 -32.93 -20.75
CA ALA A 370 45.00 -33.05 -20.71
C ALA A 370 45.60 -32.81 -22.11
N ALA A 371 45.82 -31.54 -22.46
CA ALA A 371 46.85 -31.13 -23.42
C ALA A 371 47.08 -29.61 -23.35
N THR A 372 48.29 -29.23 -22.94
CA THR A 372 49.03 -27.99 -23.27
C THR A 372 50.51 -28.41 -23.30
N PRO A 373 51.50 -27.68 -23.89
CA PRO A 373 51.49 -26.27 -24.32
C PRO A 373 52.29 -25.94 -25.63
N ALA A 374 52.35 -24.63 -25.93
CA ALA A 374 53.46 -23.87 -26.54
C ALA A 374 53.57 -23.72 -28.07
N ALA A 375 53.57 -22.45 -28.54
CA ALA A 375 54.63 -21.83 -29.34
C ALA A 375 54.37 -20.33 -29.65
N ALA A 376 55.40 -19.51 -29.39
CA ALA A 376 55.92 -18.30 -30.08
C ALA A 376 54.93 -17.21 -30.58
N ALA A 377 55.00 -15.94 -30.15
CA ALA A 377 56.04 -14.91 -30.30
C ALA A 377 56.38 -14.54 -31.77
N ALA A 378 55.92 -13.36 -32.22
CA ALA A 378 56.68 -12.30 -32.94
C ALA A 378 55.80 -11.41 -33.84
N MET A 379 56.25 -10.14 -34.03
CA MET A 379 55.87 -9.12 -35.03
C MET A 379 54.59 -8.31 -34.72
N GLY A 380 54.54 -6.98 -34.77
CA GLY A 380 55.48 -5.94 -35.21
C GLY A 380 54.87 -4.56 -34.92
N ALA A 381 55.71 -3.52 -34.99
CA ALA A 381 55.41 -2.13 -34.70
C ALA A 381 54.74 -1.35 -35.87
N ASP A 382 54.43 -0.07 -35.59
CA ASP A 382 53.94 1.02 -36.46
C ASP A 382 52.45 0.98 -36.86
N ASP A 383 51.68 2.08 -36.87
CA ASP A 383 52.03 3.42 -37.35
C ASP A 383 51.16 4.54 -36.72
N LYS A 384 51.70 5.77 -36.74
CA LYS A 384 51.11 7.03 -36.30
C LYS A 384 50.44 7.77 -37.47
N ARG A 385 49.38 8.51 -37.12
CA ARG A 385 48.98 9.84 -37.63
C ARG A 385 48.30 10.00 -39.01
N LYS A 386 47.28 10.88 -38.94
CA LYS A 386 46.70 11.80 -39.94
C LYS A 386 45.68 11.26 -40.94
N ALA A 387 44.46 11.80 -40.83
CA ALA A 387 43.91 12.70 -41.86
C ALA A 387 42.76 13.53 -41.25
N GLU A 388 42.95 14.85 -41.21
CA GLU A 388 41.91 15.88 -41.20
C GLU A 388 41.54 16.24 -42.65
N GLU A 389 40.48 17.06 -42.78
CA GLU A 389 39.89 17.69 -43.98
C GLU A 389 38.84 16.82 -44.71
N GLY A 390 37.62 17.28 -44.99
CA GLY A 390 36.95 18.57 -44.82
C GLY A 390 35.73 18.58 -45.76
N LEU A 391 34.61 19.18 -45.37
CA LEU A 391 33.61 19.76 -46.29
C LEU A 391 32.57 20.58 -45.50
N GLU A 392 32.52 21.86 -45.85
CA GLU A 392 31.65 22.91 -45.33
C GLU A 392 30.18 22.75 -45.77
N GLY A 393 29.26 23.29 -44.97
CA GLY A 393 27.87 23.49 -45.35
C GLY A 393 27.01 24.14 -44.25
N GLY A 394 26.92 25.48 -44.28
CA GLY A 394 25.76 26.35 -43.94
C GLY A 394 25.00 26.22 -42.59
N PRO A 395 24.68 27.33 -41.90
CA PRO A 395 24.04 27.29 -40.58
C PRO A 395 22.52 27.09 -40.69
N ALA A 396 22.04 25.87 -40.53
CA ALA A 396 20.65 25.65 -40.15
C ALA A 396 20.48 25.94 -38.65
N LYS A 397 19.74 27.01 -38.32
CA LYS A 397 19.30 27.32 -36.95
C LYS A 397 18.67 26.08 -36.33
N LYS A 398 19.39 25.43 -35.41
CA LYS A 398 18.79 24.47 -34.47
C LYS A 398 17.87 25.27 -33.55
N VAL A 399 16.58 25.25 -33.85
CA VAL A 399 15.54 25.57 -32.87
C VAL A 399 15.69 24.53 -31.76
N ALA A 400 16.14 24.98 -30.59
CA ALA A 400 16.21 24.13 -29.42
C ALA A 400 14.82 23.54 -29.15
N ALA A 401 14.71 22.21 -29.12
CA ALA A 401 13.47 21.54 -28.74
C ALA A 401 13.11 21.98 -27.31
N ALA A 402 12.07 22.81 -27.19
CA ALA A 402 11.56 23.23 -25.90
C ALA A 402 11.17 21.99 -25.08
N LYS A 403 11.76 21.85 -23.89
CA LYS A 403 11.43 20.82 -22.92
C LYS A 403 9.93 20.96 -22.60
N LEU A 404 9.14 19.91 -22.84
CA LEU A 404 7.70 19.87 -22.52
C LEU A 404 7.48 20.25 -21.04
N ALA A 405 6.57 21.18 -20.75
CA ALA A 405 6.29 21.57 -19.36
C ALA A 405 5.28 20.58 -18.73
N VAL A 406 4.36 20.02 -19.52
CA VAL A 406 3.55 18.86 -19.10
C VAL A 406 4.36 17.57 -19.16
N HIS A 407 4.46 16.88 -18.02
CA HIS A 407 5.18 15.62 -17.93
C HIS A 407 4.53 14.54 -18.83
N PRO A 408 5.28 13.91 -19.77
CA PRO A 408 4.70 12.98 -20.76
C PRO A 408 3.90 11.82 -20.16
N LYS A 409 4.30 11.30 -18.99
CA LYS A 409 3.56 10.21 -18.32
C LYS A 409 2.17 10.62 -17.79
N ARG A 410 1.82 11.92 -17.80
CA ARG A 410 0.45 12.39 -17.52
C ARG A 410 -0.49 12.17 -18.68
N VAL A 411 0.04 11.88 -19.87
CA VAL A 411 -0.73 11.78 -21.12
C VAL A 411 -0.75 10.34 -21.57
N ARG A 412 -1.91 9.85 -22.02
CA ARG A 412 -2.03 8.62 -22.79
C ARG A 412 -2.83 8.87 -24.06
N GLU A 413 -2.52 8.10 -25.08
CA GLU A 413 -3.22 8.16 -26.36
C GLU A 413 -4.40 7.19 -26.33
N LEU A 414 -5.62 7.71 -26.50
CA LEU A 414 -6.83 6.91 -26.64
C LEU A 414 -7.02 6.45 -28.08
N ARG A 415 -6.57 7.27 -29.04
CA ARG A 415 -6.63 6.97 -30.47
C ARG A 415 -5.44 7.56 -31.22
N LYS A 416 -4.82 6.74 -32.06
CA LYS A 416 -3.86 7.17 -33.08
C LYS A 416 -4.57 7.86 -34.22
N GLY A 417 -4.18 9.10 -34.50
CA GLY A 417 -4.67 9.82 -35.68
C GLY A 417 -4.14 9.21 -36.98
N ALA A 418 -4.93 9.30 -38.04
CA ALA A 418 -4.50 8.91 -39.39
C ALA A 418 -3.79 10.05 -40.14
N VAL A 419 -3.95 11.30 -39.67
CA VAL A 419 -3.50 12.51 -40.38
C VAL A 419 -2.88 13.50 -39.37
N GLU A 420 -1.69 14.04 -39.66
CA GLU A 420 -1.20 15.25 -38.99
C GLU A 420 -1.93 16.46 -39.58
N GLY A 421 -3.03 16.88 -38.93
CA GLY A 421 -3.82 18.04 -39.36
C GLY A 421 -3.18 19.37 -38.95
N SER A 422 -3.54 20.45 -39.67
CA SER A 422 -3.12 21.84 -39.38
C SER A 422 -4.20 22.67 -38.69
N GLY A 423 -5.32 22.06 -38.28
CA GLY A 423 -6.41 22.74 -37.58
C GLY A 423 -6.20 22.91 -36.07
N PRO A 424 -7.18 23.49 -35.36
CA PRO A 424 -7.07 23.80 -33.94
C PRO A 424 -6.94 22.55 -33.05
N VAL A 425 -6.50 22.77 -31.81
CA VAL A 425 -6.57 21.76 -30.74
C VAL A 425 -7.85 21.98 -29.93
N ILE A 426 -8.61 20.92 -29.67
CA ILE A 426 -9.80 20.99 -28.82
C ILE A 426 -9.51 20.27 -27.51
N TYR A 427 -9.67 20.97 -26.38
CA TYR A 427 -9.74 20.36 -25.06
C TYR A 427 -11.21 20.10 -24.68
N TRP A 428 -11.63 18.85 -24.78
CA TRP A 428 -12.87 18.37 -24.18
C TRP A 428 -12.71 18.25 -22.66
N MET A 429 -13.15 19.31 -21.98
CA MET A 429 -13.22 19.39 -20.53
C MET A 429 -14.44 18.63 -20.00
N SER A 430 -14.24 17.84 -18.95
CA SER A 430 -15.32 17.09 -18.29
C SER A 430 -15.17 17.13 -16.77
N ARG A 431 -14.15 16.46 -16.22
CA ARG A 431 -13.94 16.33 -14.77
C ARG A 431 -13.22 17.53 -14.17
N ASP A 432 -12.31 18.17 -14.91
CA ASP A 432 -11.42 19.20 -14.39
C ASP A 432 -11.85 20.60 -14.86
N GLN A 433 -12.94 21.11 -14.26
CA GLN A 433 -13.62 22.36 -14.64
C GLN A 433 -12.96 23.61 -14.06
N ARG A 434 -11.73 23.88 -14.51
CA ARG A 434 -10.93 25.03 -14.10
C ARG A 434 -9.94 25.45 -15.18
N VAL A 435 -9.61 26.74 -15.21
CA VAL A 435 -8.53 27.30 -16.03
C VAL A 435 -7.19 27.14 -15.30
N ARG A 436 -7.13 27.45 -14.00
CA ARG A 436 -5.89 27.40 -13.22
C ARG A 436 -5.52 25.96 -12.89
N ASP A 437 -4.22 25.69 -12.82
CA ASP A 437 -3.69 24.42 -12.31
C ASP A 437 -4.32 23.18 -13.01
N ASN A 438 -4.46 23.23 -14.34
CA ASN A 438 -5.10 22.20 -15.16
C ASN A 438 -4.12 21.59 -16.16
N TRP A 439 -3.64 20.37 -15.90
CA TRP A 439 -2.69 19.69 -16.79
C TRP A 439 -3.26 19.36 -18.17
N ALA A 440 -4.57 19.13 -18.30
CA ALA A 440 -5.19 18.81 -19.58
C ALA A 440 -5.27 20.06 -20.48
N LEU A 441 -5.67 21.20 -19.91
CA LEU A 441 -5.66 22.48 -20.61
C LEU A 441 -4.22 22.91 -20.96
N LEU A 442 -3.28 22.80 -20.01
CA LEU A 442 -1.86 23.09 -20.27
C LEU A 442 -1.30 22.23 -21.41
N TYR A 443 -1.63 20.94 -21.44
CA TYR A 443 -1.19 20.05 -22.51
C TYR A 443 -1.79 20.42 -23.86
N ALA A 444 -3.09 20.74 -23.90
CA ALA A 444 -3.76 21.18 -25.12
C ALA A 444 -3.17 22.50 -25.66
N ALA A 445 -2.93 23.47 -24.77
CA ALA A 445 -2.31 24.75 -25.10
C ALA A 445 -0.85 24.62 -25.57
N GLU A 446 -0.04 23.77 -24.93
CA GLU A 446 1.32 23.45 -25.40
C GLU A 446 1.29 22.75 -26.76
N ALA A 447 0.36 21.82 -26.97
CA ALA A 447 0.18 21.12 -28.23
C ALA A 447 -0.23 22.08 -29.36
N ALA A 448 -1.10 23.05 -29.07
CA ALA A 448 -1.54 24.07 -30.00
C ALA A 448 -0.38 25.04 -30.35
N ALA A 449 0.31 25.56 -29.34
CA ALA A 449 1.45 26.46 -29.51
C ALA A 449 2.58 25.82 -30.34
N LYS A 450 2.87 24.53 -30.14
CA LYS A 450 3.87 23.80 -30.94
C LYS A 450 3.50 23.66 -32.41
N ARG A 451 2.21 23.66 -32.73
CA ARG A 451 1.69 23.55 -34.10
C ARG A 451 1.44 24.93 -34.73
N GLY A 452 1.52 26.01 -33.94
CA GLY A 452 1.14 27.35 -34.40
C GLY A 452 -0.36 27.50 -34.69
N VAL A 453 -1.20 26.73 -34.01
CA VAL A 453 -2.66 26.71 -34.17
C VAL A 453 -3.35 27.16 -32.87
N PRO A 454 -4.60 27.65 -32.90
CA PRO A 454 -5.30 28.02 -31.68
C PRO A 454 -5.82 26.79 -30.91
N VAL A 455 -6.15 27.00 -29.63
CA VAL A 455 -6.82 26.02 -28.77
C VAL A 455 -8.22 26.51 -28.40
N ALA A 456 -9.17 25.60 -28.30
CA ALA A 456 -10.48 25.87 -27.71
C ALA A 456 -10.83 24.83 -26.65
N VAL A 457 -11.73 25.21 -25.74
CA VAL A 457 -12.30 24.31 -24.73
C VAL A 457 -13.73 23.98 -25.12
N ALA A 458 -14.09 22.70 -25.05
CA ALA A 458 -15.46 22.23 -25.21
C ALA A 458 -15.93 21.56 -23.92
N PHE A 459 -17.18 21.79 -23.54
CA PHE A 459 -17.84 21.11 -22.43
C PHE A 459 -19.18 20.55 -22.89
N ASN A 460 -19.44 19.28 -22.57
CA ASN A 460 -20.71 18.62 -22.88
C ASN A 460 -21.63 18.62 -21.67
N LEU A 461 -22.73 19.35 -21.76
CA LEU A 461 -23.82 19.27 -20.80
C LEU A 461 -24.78 18.16 -21.20
N VAL A 462 -24.66 17.02 -20.52
CA VAL A 462 -25.58 15.89 -20.66
C VAL A 462 -26.81 16.15 -19.81
N THR A 463 -27.99 16.09 -20.42
CA THR A 463 -29.28 16.42 -19.78
C THR A 463 -29.68 15.45 -18.68
N GLU A 464 -29.16 14.22 -18.69
CA GLU A 464 -29.30 13.23 -17.62
C GLU A 464 -27.91 12.68 -17.24
N PHE A 465 -27.41 13.07 -16.07
CA PHE A 465 -26.18 12.50 -15.51
C PHE A 465 -26.48 11.88 -14.15
N LEU A 466 -26.67 10.56 -14.13
CA LEU A 466 -26.75 9.75 -12.90
C LEU A 466 -27.76 10.28 -11.86
N GLY A 467 -28.88 10.86 -12.30
CA GLY A 467 -29.92 11.39 -11.41
C GLY A 467 -29.53 12.63 -10.60
N ALA A 468 -28.49 13.38 -11.02
CA ALA A 468 -28.11 14.65 -10.39
C ALA A 468 -29.26 15.68 -10.42
N GLY A 469 -29.50 16.35 -9.29
CA GLY A 469 -30.55 17.35 -9.13
C GLY A 469 -30.05 18.79 -9.30
N ALA A 470 -30.91 19.75 -8.93
CA ALA A 470 -30.65 21.19 -9.07
C ALA A 470 -29.40 21.60 -8.27
N ARG A 471 -29.18 20.95 -7.13
CA ARG A 471 -28.00 21.14 -6.29
C ARG A 471 -26.68 20.99 -7.03
N GLN A 472 -26.52 19.91 -7.79
CA GLN A 472 -25.24 19.59 -8.43
C GLN A 472 -25.10 20.30 -9.76
N PHE A 473 -26.15 20.28 -10.59
CA PHE A 473 -26.12 20.98 -11.87
C PHE A 473 -26.04 22.50 -11.68
N GLY A 474 -26.75 23.09 -10.70
CA GLY A 474 -26.64 24.52 -10.37
C GLY A 474 -25.22 24.89 -9.93
N PHE A 475 -24.62 24.09 -9.05
CA PHE A 475 -23.22 24.28 -8.62
C PHE A 475 -22.24 24.20 -9.81
N MET A 476 -22.43 23.23 -10.70
CA MET A 476 -21.60 23.04 -11.89
C MET A 476 -21.76 24.20 -12.89
N VAL A 477 -23.00 24.52 -13.29
CA VAL A 477 -23.31 25.54 -14.31
C VAL A 477 -22.84 26.92 -13.87
N ARG A 478 -23.04 27.31 -12.60
CA ARG A 478 -22.50 28.57 -12.07
C ARG A 478 -20.97 28.59 -12.06
N GLY A 479 -20.32 27.44 -11.84
CA GLY A 479 -18.87 27.29 -11.97
C GLY A 479 -18.40 27.49 -13.41
N LEU A 480 -19.11 26.91 -14.38
CA LEU A 480 -18.82 27.10 -15.81
C LEU A 480 -19.07 28.54 -16.28
N GLN A 481 -20.10 29.20 -15.73
CA GLN A 481 -20.38 30.62 -15.96
C GLN A 481 -19.23 31.53 -15.48
N GLU A 482 -18.58 31.19 -14.35
CA GLU A 482 -17.37 31.89 -13.88
C GLU A 482 -16.15 31.58 -14.75
N LEU A 483 -16.07 30.37 -15.31
CA LEU A 483 -14.93 29.87 -16.07
C LEU A 483 -14.85 30.45 -17.49
N GLN A 484 -15.98 30.60 -18.20
CA GLN A 484 -16.02 31.13 -19.57
C GLN A 484 -15.23 32.44 -19.75
N PRO A 485 -15.49 33.53 -18.99
CA PRO A 485 -14.78 34.79 -19.18
C PRO A 485 -13.27 34.68 -18.87
N LYS A 486 -12.85 33.72 -18.03
CA LYS A 486 -11.42 33.47 -17.73
C LYS A 486 -10.70 32.83 -18.91
N LEU A 487 -11.37 31.96 -19.66
CA LEU A 487 -10.85 31.39 -20.91
C LEU A 487 -10.80 32.45 -22.02
N GLU A 488 -11.85 33.25 -22.15
CA GLU A 488 -11.92 34.32 -23.16
C GLU A 488 -10.82 35.36 -22.97
N ALA A 489 -10.49 35.72 -21.72
CA ALA A 489 -9.36 36.60 -21.40
C ALA A 489 -8.00 36.06 -21.85
N LEU A 490 -7.90 34.75 -22.13
CA LEU A 490 -6.71 34.06 -22.62
C LEU A 490 -6.79 33.78 -24.13
N ASN A 491 -7.77 34.36 -24.84
CA ASN A 491 -8.09 34.09 -26.25
C ASN A 491 -8.49 32.63 -26.54
N ILE A 492 -9.03 31.92 -25.55
CA ILE A 492 -9.46 30.53 -25.67
C ILE A 492 -10.99 30.49 -25.70
N PRO A 493 -11.63 30.15 -26.84
CA PRO A 493 -13.08 30.03 -26.90
C PRO A 493 -13.61 28.87 -26.07
N PHE A 494 -14.83 29.03 -25.56
CA PHE A 494 -15.55 28.00 -24.80
C PHE A 494 -16.81 27.55 -25.56
N PHE A 495 -16.85 26.29 -25.97
CA PHE A 495 -17.98 25.65 -26.63
C PHE A 495 -18.81 24.88 -25.60
N LEU A 496 -20.01 25.36 -25.29
CA LEU A 496 -20.98 24.60 -24.49
C LEU A 496 -21.89 23.78 -25.41
N LEU A 497 -21.67 22.47 -25.43
CA LEU A 497 -22.44 21.52 -26.22
C LEU A 497 -23.56 20.92 -25.34
N LYS A 498 -24.76 20.76 -25.89
CA LYS A 498 -25.89 20.08 -25.22
C LYS A 498 -26.15 18.73 -25.87
N GLY A 499 -26.22 17.66 -25.06
CA GLY A 499 -26.55 16.31 -25.54
C GLY A 499 -25.40 15.31 -25.45
N ASP A 500 -25.52 14.21 -26.20
CA ASP A 500 -24.58 13.08 -26.16
C ASP A 500 -23.18 13.49 -26.67
N PRO A 501 -22.11 13.34 -25.85
CA PRO A 501 -20.74 13.62 -26.28
C PRO A 501 -20.30 12.81 -27.51
N THR A 502 -20.84 11.62 -27.70
CA THR A 502 -20.49 10.73 -28.81
C THR A 502 -21.03 11.20 -30.16
N GLU A 503 -21.93 12.18 -30.20
CA GLU A 503 -22.41 12.80 -31.44
C GLU A 503 -21.87 14.21 -31.58
N THR A 504 -21.97 14.99 -30.51
CA THR A 504 -21.65 16.42 -30.53
C THR A 504 -20.16 16.74 -30.64
N LEU A 505 -19.26 15.92 -30.06
CA LEU A 505 -17.82 16.14 -30.19
C LEU A 505 -17.26 15.77 -31.55
N PRO A 506 -17.61 14.61 -32.16
CA PRO A 506 -17.24 14.35 -33.55
C PRO A 506 -17.71 15.45 -34.49
N GLN A 507 -18.93 15.96 -34.30
CA GLN A 507 -19.43 17.09 -35.08
C GLN A 507 -18.58 18.35 -34.86
N LEU A 508 -18.26 18.72 -33.62
CA LEU A 508 -17.41 19.87 -33.34
C LEU A 508 -16.01 19.73 -33.96
N VAL A 509 -15.42 18.52 -33.89
CA VAL A 509 -14.11 18.22 -34.51
C VAL A 509 -14.18 18.42 -36.02
N GLN A 510 -15.26 17.98 -36.67
CA GLN A 510 -15.48 18.17 -38.10
C GLN A 510 -15.68 19.65 -38.45
N ASP A 511 -16.55 20.35 -37.73
CA ASP A 511 -16.92 21.75 -38.01
C ASP A 511 -15.74 22.71 -37.83
N THR A 512 -14.87 22.43 -36.85
CA THR A 512 -13.69 23.24 -36.57
C THR A 512 -12.45 22.80 -37.36
N GLY A 513 -12.51 21.64 -38.02
CA GLY A 513 -11.36 21.00 -38.67
C GLY A 513 -10.24 20.68 -37.68
N ALA A 514 -10.57 20.36 -36.42
CA ALA A 514 -9.59 20.18 -35.34
C ALA A 514 -8.54 19.11 -35.70
N SER A 515 -7.28 19.37 -35.35
CA SER A 515 -6.16 18.46 -35.62
C SER A 515 -5.83 17.52 -34.46
N LEU A 516 -6.32 17.82 -33.26
CA LEU A 516 -6.07 17.04 -32.04
C LEU A 516 -7.22 17.26 -31.06
N LEU A 517 -7.73 16.16 -30.53
CA LEU A 517 -8.65 16.17 -29.40
C LEU A 517 -7.88 15.80 -28.11
N VAL A 518 -8.10 16.53 -27.04
CA VAL A 518 -7.56 16.28 -25.70
C VAL A 518 -8.72 16.19 -24.72
N THR A 519 -8.68 15.29 -23.74
CA THR A 519 -9.65 15.27 -22.64
C THR A 519 -8.97 15.02 -21.29
N ASP A 520 -9.70 15.28 -20.20
CA ASP A 520 -9.27 14.97 -18.84
C ASP A 520 -9.60 13.53 -18.42
N PHE A 521 -8.94 13.05 -17.37
CA PHE A 521 -9.06 11.67 -16.90
C PHE A 521 -10.26 11.48 -15.94
N THR A 522 -11.01 10.39 -16.16
CA THR A 522 -11.94 9.85 -15.16
C THR A 522 -11.94 8.32 -15.21
N PRO A 523 -11.94 7.62 -14.05
CA PRO A 523 -12.06 6.16 -14.02
C PRO A 523 -13.52 5.68 -14.11
N LEU A 524 -14.50 6.56 -14.02
CA LEU A 524 -15.91 6.16 -13.94
C LEU A 524 -16.40 5.56 -15.27
N ARG A 525 -17.24 4.53 -15.17
CA ARG A 525 -17.70 3.72 -16.30
C ARG A 525 -18.31 4.56 -17.43
N LEU A 526 -19.24 5.46 -17.10
CA LEU A 526 -19.93 6.32 -18.08
C LEU A 526 -18.95 7.25 -18.82
N GLY A 527 -18.02 7.87 -18.11
CA GLY A 527 -17.00 8.73 -18.73
C GLY A 527 -16.04 7.95 -19.64
N ARG A 528 -15.71 6.70 -19.29
CA ARG A 528 -14.92 5.80 -20.16
C ARG A 528 -15.70 5.43 -21.43
N GLN A 529 -16.97 5.06 -21.29
CA GLN A 529 -17.85 4.73 -22.42
C GLN A 529 -17.98 5.89 -23.41
N TRP A 530 -18.17 7.13 -22.93
CA TRP A 530 -18.20 8.29 -23.82
C TRP A 530 -16.88 8.48 -24.56
N LYS A 531 -15.73 8.32 -23.90
CA LYS A 531 -14.42 8.45 -24.54
C LYS A 531 -14.19 7.38 -25.61
N GLU A 532 -14.59 6.14 -25.34
CA GLU A 532 -14.55 5.05 -26.31
C GLU A 532 -15.46 5.34 -27.53
N GLY A 533 -16.69 5.82 -27.28
CA GLY A 533 -17.62 6.19 -28.34
C GLY A 533 -17.14 7.36 -29.21
N VAL A 534 -16.55 8.39 -28.60
CA VAL A 534 -15.94 9.51 -29.32
C VAL A 534 -14.72 9.04 -30.11
N ALA A 535 -13.82 8.24 -29.50
CA ALA A 535 -12.64 7.69 -30.16
C ALA A 535 -12.99 6.84 -31.39
N ALA A 536 -14.13 6.14 -31.37
CA ALA A 536 -14.61 5.36 -32.51
C ALA A 536 -15.07 6.22 -33.71
N LYS A 537 -15.42 7.49 -33.49
CA LYS A 537 -16.03 8.36 -34.50
C LYS A 537 -15.16 9.51 -34.99
N VAL A 538 -14.12 9.89 -34.26
CA VAL A 538 -13.16 10.92 -34.70
C VAL A 538 -12.01 10.30 -35.49
N GLU A 539 -11.45 11.04 -36.45
CA GLU A 539 -10.28 10.57 -37.25
C GLU A 539 -8.93 11.14 -36.79
N VAL A 540 -8.97 12.15 -35.92
CA VAL A 540 -7.79 12.84 -35.39
C VAL A 540 -7.17 12.06 -34.21
N PRO A 541 -5.92 12.36 -33.82
CA PRO A 541 -5.38 11.88 -32.56
C PRO A 541 -6.27 12.31 -31.40
N PHE A 542 -6.48 11.40 -30.45
CA PHE A 542 -7.27 11.68 -29.25
C PHE A 542 -6.47 11.29 -28.01
N HIS A 543 -6.11 12.29 -27.18
CA HIS A 543 -5.28 12.11 -26.00
C HIS A 543 -6.09 12.34 -24.72
N GLU A 544 -5.78 11.57 -23.67
CA GLU A 544 -6.30 11.78 -22.33
C GLU A 544 -5.16 12.21 -21.39
N VAL A 545 -5.44 13.19 -20.54
CA VAL A 545 -4.48 13.70 -19.55
C VAL A 545 -5.03 13.53 -18.13
N ASP A 546 -4.23 12.92 -17.24
CA ASP A 546 -4.56 12.93 -15.82
C ASP A 546 -4.26 14.29 -15.19
N ALA A 547 -5.28 15.14 -15.20
CA ALA A 547 -5.31 16.47 -14.57
C ALA A 547 -5.88 16.46 -13.15
N HIS A 548 -6.39 15.32 -12.69
CA HIS A 548 -7.08 15.19 -11.41
C HIS A 548 -6.18 14.65 -10.30
N ASN A 549 -5.29 13.71 -10.62
CA ASN A 549 -4.36 13.11 -9.67
C ASN A 549 -2.99 13.80 -9.70
N ILE A 550 -2.32 13.85 -8.54
CA ILE A 550 -0.96 14.38 -8.48
C ILE A 550 -0.06 13.44 -9.26
N VAL A 551 -0.12 12.14 -8.96
CA VAL A 551 0.52 11.08 -9.75
C VAL A 551 -0.53 10.45 -10.66
N PRO A 552 -0.35 10.45 -12.00
CA PRO A 552 -1.34 9.86 -12.91
C PRO A 552 -1.70 8.43 -12.52
N VAL A 553 -2.98 8.05 -12.59
CA VAL A 553 -3.47 6.79 -11.99
C VAL A 553 -2.71 5.55 -12.50
N TRP A 554 -2.40 5.51 -13.80
CA TRP A 554 -1.67 4.43 -14.47
C TRP A 554 -0.17 4.46 -14.18
N VAL A 555 0.34 5.59 -13.70
CA VAL A 555 1.72 5.71 -13.20
C VAL A 555 1.77 5.36 -11.73
N ALA A 556 0.77 5.74 -10.92
CA ALA A 556 0.74 5.52 -9.48
C ALA A 556 0.86 4.04 -9.14
N SER A 557 0.11 3.18 -9.84
CA SER A 557 0.18 1.73 -9.74
C SER A 557 -0.19 1.08 -11.08
N ASP A 558 0.33 -0.11 -11.32
CA ASP A 558 0.07 -1.00 -12.47
C ASP A 558 -1.12 -1.96 -12.25
N LYS A 559 -1.76 -1.87 -11.09
CA LYS A 559 -2.90 -2.72 -10.69
C LYS A 559 -3.73 -2.07 -9.59
N ARG A 560 -4.92 -2.66 -9.35
CA ARG A 560 -5.74 -2.43 -8.15
C ARG A 560 -4.90 -2.67 -6.90
N GLU A 561 -4.81 -1.67 -6.04
CA GLU A 561 -4.10 -1.76 -4.77
C GLU A 561 -5.00 -2.24 -3.64
N TYR A 562 -4.44 -3.12 -2.79
CA TYR A 562 -5.25 -3.76 -1.75
C TYR A 562 -5.74 -2.75 -0.72
N ALA A 563 -4.89 -1.84 -0.26
CA ALA A 563 -5.20 -0.87 0.79
C ALA A 563 -4.26 0.35 0.72
N ALA A 564 -4.57 1.40 1.50
CA ALA A 564 -3.73 2.60 1.59
C ALA A 564 -2.25 2.28 1.88
N ARG A 565 -1.97 1.29 2.75
CA ARG A 565 -0.59 0.86 3.07
C ARG A 565 0.21 0.34 1.87
N THR A 566 -0.46 -0.09 0.80
CA THR A 566 0.21 -0.66 -0.38
C THR A 566 0.40 0.36 -1.50
N ILE A 567 -0.57 1.27 -1.71
CA ILE A 567 -0.43 2.37 -2.68
C ILE A 567 0.44 3.53 -2.16
N ARG A 568 0.40 3.83 -0.85
CA ARG A 568 1.16 4.92 -0.22
C ARG A 568 2.63 4.94 -0.66
N PRO A 569 3.44 3.88 -0.44
CA PRO A 569 4.84 3.93 -0.84
C PRO A 569 5.03 4.14 -2.36
N LYS A 570 4.10 3.65 -3.20
CA LYS A 570 4.17 3.83 -4.66
C LYS A 570 3.94 5.30 -5.05
N ILE A 571 2.91 5.95 -4.49
CA ILE A 571 2.65 7.39 -4.70
C ILE A 571 3.82 8.22 -4.14
N HIS A 572 4.19 8.00 -2.88
CA HIS A 572 5.25 8.79 -2.23
C HIS A 572 6.60 8.71 -2.94
N SER A 573 6.95 7.56 -3.54
CA SER A 573 8.17 7.44 -4.35
C SER A 573 8.17 8.31 -5.61
N LYS A 574 6.99 8.71 -6.09
CA LYS A 574 6.76 9.49 -7.31
C LYS A 574 6.43 10.96 -7.04
N LEU A 575 6.04 11.32 -5.81
CA LEU A 575 5.76 12.72 -5.46
C LEU A 575 6.91 13.69 -5.82
N PRO A 576 8.21 13.36 -5.64
CA PRO A 576 9.27 14.26 -6.09
C PRO A 576 9.28 14.56 -7.59
N GLU A 577 8.78 13.63 -8.43
CA GLU A 577 8.67 13.79 -9.88
C GLU A 577 7.39 14.57 -10.26
N PHE A 578 6.28 14.34 -9.55
CA PHE A 578 4.95 14.79 -9.99
C PHE A 578 4.33 15.93 -9.17
N LEU A 579 4.70 16.11 -7.91
CA LEU A 579 4.23 17.21 -7.05
C LEU A 579 5.09 18.46 -7.29
N GLN A 580 4.92 19.04 -8.47
CA GLN A 580 5.60 20.24 -8.94
C GLN A 580 4.64 21.43 -8.96
N GLU A 581 5.16 22.66 -9.00
CA GLU A 581 4.32 23.82 -9.32
C GLU A 581 3.80 23.72 -10.76
N PHE A 582 2.63 24.32 -11.01
CA PHE A 582 2.06 24.39 -12.35
C PHE A 582 2.75 25.51 -13.15
N PRO A 583 3.11 25.28 -14.42
CA PRO A 583 3.59 26.33 -15.31
C PRO A 583 2.44 27.28 -15.67
N GLU A 584 2.81 28.47 -16.15
CA GLU A 584 1.85 29.39 -16.75
C GLU A 584 1.33 28.82 -18.09
N LEU A 585 0.08 29.15 -18.42
CA LEU A 585 -0.51 28.76 -19.69
C LEU A 585 0.20 29.55 -20.82
N PRO A 586 0.72 28.89 -21.87
CA PRO A 586 1.32 29.60 -22.99
C PRO A 586 0.32 30.53 -23.67
N GLU A 587 0.79 31.67 -24.18
CA GLU A 587 -0.02 32.54 -25.04
C GLU A 587 -0.55 31.77 -26.25
N GLN A 588 -1.83 31.97 -26.57
CA GLN A 588 -2.51 31.26 -27.65
C GLN A 588 -2.73 32.18 -28.85
N PRO A 589 -2.53 31.69 -30.08
CA PRO A 589 -2.98 32.40 -31.27
C PRO A 589 -4.47 32.72 -31.19
N ALA A 590 -4.90 33.83 -31.78
CA ALA A 590 -6.31 34.19 -31.85
C ALA A 590 -7.10 33.08 -32.57
N TRP A 591 -8.29 32.78 -32.05
CA TRP A 591 -9.19 31.82 -32.69
C TRP A 591 -9.69 32.33 -34.04
N THR A 592 -9.48 31.53 -35.09
CA THR A 592 -9.85 31.86 -36.47
C THR A 592 -10.99 30.99 -37.03
N GLY A 593 -11.44 29.97 -36.28
CA GLY A 593 -12.53 29.09 -36.68
C GLY A 593 -13.92 29.67 -36.40
N ALA A 594 -14.97 28.86 -36.64
CA ALA A 594 -16.33 29.20 -36.24
C ALA A 594 -16.39 29.53 -34.74
N LYS A 595 -17.06 30.63 -34.37
CA LYS A 595 -17.19 31.05 -32.97
C LYS A 595 -18.22 30.18 -32.24
N PRO A 596 -18.07 29.94 -30.94
CA PRO A 596 -19.11 29.29 -30.15
C PRO A 596 -20.37 30.17 -30.12
N GLU A 597 -21.53 29.52 -30.12
CA GLU A 597 -22.81 30.20 -29.89
C GLU A 597 -22.83 30.83 -28.48
N PRO A 598 -23.37 32.05 -28.31
CA PRO A 598 -23.52 32.66 -27.00
C PRO A 598 -24.34 31.78 -26.05
N VAL A 599 -23.85 31.59 -24.83
CA VAL A 599 -24.57 30.82 -23.81
C VAL A 599 -25.51 31.74 -23.04
N ASP A 600 -26.82 31.45 -23.12
CA ASP A 600 -27.81 32.01 -22.20
C ASP A 600 -27.75 31.29 -20.85
N TRP A 601 -26.89 31.79 -19.97
CA TRP A 601 -26.66 31.22 -18.64
C TRP A 601 -27.89 31.28 -17.74
N GLU A 602 -28.74 32.31 -17.89
CA GLU A 602 -29.93 32.47 -17.05
C GLU A 602 -30.99 31.44 -17.44
N ALA A 603 -31.29 31.32 -18.74
CA ALA A 603 -32.22 30.30 -19.23
C ALA A 603 -31.72 28.88 -18.90
N LEU A 604 -30.42 28.64 -19.02
CA LEU A 604 -29.83 27.35 -18.68
C LEU A 604 -29.94 27.02 -17.19
N LEU A 605 -29.67 27.99 -16.32
CA LEU A 605 -29.84 27.83 -14.88
C LEU A 605 -31.30 27.57 -14.53
N GLN A 606 -32.24 28.33 -15.11
CA GLN A 606 -33.67 28.13 -14.89
C GLN A 606 -34.11 26.71 -15.28
N GLU A 607 -33.69 26.24 -16.46
CA GLU A 607 -33.96 24.88 -16.96
C GLU A 607 -33.48 23.81 -15.97
N VAL A 608 -32.23 23.94 -15.53
CA VAL A 608 -31.56 22.99 -14.63
C VAL A 608 -32.20 22.99 -13.24
N LEU A 609 -32.52 24.16 -12.70
CA LEU A 609 -33.07 24.31 -11.36
C LEU A 609 -34.50 23.78 -11.29
N GLU A 610 -35.31 24.04 -12.32
CA GLU A 610 -36.67 23.52 -12.39
C GLU A 610 -36.69 21.99 -12.51
N ARG A 611 -35.83 21.43 -13.40
CA ARG A 611 -35.73 19.98 -13.60
C ARG A 611 -35.30 19.24 -12.33
N GLY A 612 -34.47 19.86 -11.50
CA GLY A 612 -33.84 19.23 -10.35
C GLY A 612 -34.36 19.68 -8.97
N LYS A 613 -35.51 20.37 -8.92
CA LYS A 613 -36.03 21.06 -7.73
C LYS A 613 -36.20 20.21 -6.47
N ASP A 614 -36.34 18.89 -6.62
CA ASP A 614 -36.46 17.93 -5.51
C ASP A 614 -35.20 17.86 -4.63
N VAL A 615 -34.04 18.26 -5.18
CA VAL A 615 -32.78 18.38 -4.45
C VAL A 615 -32.24 19.79 -4.67
N PRO A 616 -32.64 20.77 -3.84
CA PRO A 616 -32.34 22.18 -4.07
C PRO A 616 -30.86 22.52 -3.82
N GLU A 617 -30.41 23.63 -4.40
CA GLU A 617 -29.10 24.25 -4.16
C GLU A 617 -28.85 24.51 -2.66
N VAL A 618 -27.58 24.67 -2.31
CA VAL A 618 -27.15 24.94 -0.93
C VAL A 618 -26.41 26.26 -0.85
N ALA A 619 -26.68 27.05 0.19
CA ALA A 619 -26.14 28.40 0.31
C ALA A 619 -24.73 28.48 0.91
N TRP A 620 -24.28 27.45 1.62
CA TRP A 620 -23.01 27.50 2.38
C TRP A 620 -21.76 27.34 1.49
N CYS A 621 -21.91 26.81 0.27
CA CYS A 621 -20.81 26.53 -0.65
C CYS A 621 -21.07 27.25 -1.98
N LYS A 622 -20.35 28.35 -2.22
CA LYS A 622 -20.38 29.05 -3.51
C LYS A 622 -19.54 28.27 -4.53
N PRO A 623 -20.02 27.99 -5.75
CA PRO A 623 -19.22 27.34 -6.79
C PRO A 623 -18.17 28.28 -7.41
N GLY A 624 -17.23 27.69 -8.15
CA GLY A 624 -16.23 28.40 -8.96
C GLY A 624 -14.79 28.31 -8.43
N GLU A 625 -13.83 28.58 -9.31
CA GLU A 625 -12.39 28.52 -9.01
C GLU A 625 -11.99 29.54 -7.93
N ASP A 626 -12.59 30.72 -7.92
CA ASP A 626 -12.25 31.75 -6.95
C ASP A 626 -12.80 31.40 -5.56
N ALA A 627 -14.03 30.90 -5.49
CA ALA A 627 -14.61 30.40 -4.24
C ALA A 627 -13.85 29.19 -3.69
N ALA A 628 -13.39 28.29 -4.57
CA ALA A 628 -12.52 27.18 -4.23
C ALA A 628 -11.21 27.62 -3.55
N LEU A 629 -10.53 28.63 -4.11
CA LEU A 629 -9.29 29.14 -3.55
C LEU A 629 -9.51 29.91 -2.25
N GLU A 630 -10.60 30.66 -2.14
CA GLU A 630 -11.00 31.31 -0.89
C GLU A 630 -11.28 30.27 0.20
N ALA A 631 -11.98 29.18 -0.13
CA ALA A 631 -12.21 28.07 0.79
C ALA A 631 -10.92 27.36 1.23
N LEU A 632 -9.90 27.30 0.37
CA LEU A 632 -8.59 26.71 0.67
C LEU A 632 -7.74 27.64 1.56
N LYS A 633 -7.46 28.85 1.09
CA LYS A 633 -6.42 29.75 1.64
C LYS A 633 -6.86 31.19 1.89
N GLY A 634 -8.15 31.48 1.76
CA GLY A 634 -8.73 32.78 2.09
C GLY A 634 -8.70 33.09 3.58
N GLU A 635 -9.23 34.25 3.98
CA GLU A 635 -9.18 34.72 5.37
C GLU A 635 -9.92 33.79 6.35
N LYS A 636 -10.95 33.11 5.85
CA LYS A 636 -11.72 32.07 6.57
C LYS A 636 -11.46 30.67 6.01
N GLY A 637 -10.47 30.55 5.14
CA GLY A 637 -10.09 29.33 4.45
C GLY A 637 -9.57 28.25 5.39
N PHE A 638 -9.50 27.02 4.88
CA PHE A 638 -9.06 25.86 5.64
C PHE A 638 -7.63 25.99 6.18
N LEU A 639 -6.70 26.54 5.39
CA LEU A 639 -5.29 26.65 5.74
C LEU A 639 -4.98 27.77 6.75
N THR A 640 -5.99 28.48 7.22
CA THR A 640 -5.85 29.42 8.34
C THR A 640 -5.41 28.68 9.60
N LYS A 641 -4.64 29.37 10.46
CA LYS A 641 -4.18 28.82 11.75
C LYS A 641 -5.33 28.25 12.57
N THR A 642 -6.47 28.93 12.60
CA THR A 642 -7.64 28.55 13.40
C THR A 642 -8.27 27.23 12.96
N ARG A 643 -8.41 26.99 11.65
CA ARG A 643 -9.07 25.77 11.14
C ARG A 643 -8.07 24.62 10.99
N LEU A 644 -6.90 24.87 10.40
CA LEU A 644 -5.90 23.83 10.17
C LEU A 644 -5.41 23.21 11.48
N SER A 645 -5.23 24.00 12.55
CA SER A 645 -4.80 23.47 13.87
C SER A 645 -5.74 22.41 14.44
N ARG A 646 -7.03 22.46 14.10
CA ARG A 646 -8.05 21.53 14.60
C ARG A 646 -8.12 20.22 13.81
N TYR A 647 -7.57 20.18 12.59
CA TYR A 647 -7.81 19.08 11.66
C TYR A 647 -7.41 17.71 12.23
N ASP A 648 -6.18 17.56 12.75
CA ASP A 648 -5.70 16.25 13.23
C ASP A 648 -6.58 15.68 14.34
N GLU A 649 -6.87 16.50 15.35
CA GLU A 649 -7.64 16.10 16.54
C GLU A 649 -9.15 16.02 16.28
N LYS A 650 -9.70 16.87 15.41
CA LYS A 650 -11.16 17.07 15.26
C LYS A 650 -11.76 16.62 13.94
N ARG A 651 -10.98 16.17 12.95
CA ARG A 651 -11.54 15.64 11.67
C ARG A 651 -12.50 14.46 11.83
N ASN A 652 -12.47 13.76 12.98
CA ASN A 652 -13.37 12.65 13.29
C ASN A 652 -14.51 13.04 14.25
N ASP A 653 -14.64 14.32 14.60
CA ASP A 653 -15.66 14.85 15.50
C ASP A 653 -16.71 15.63 14.70
N PRO A 654 -17.87 15.04 14.38
CA PRO A 654 -18.91 15.70 13.60
C PRO A 654 -19.58 16.88 14.32
N THR A 655 -19.27 17.14 15.59
CA THR A 655 -19.73 18.34 16.29
C THR A 655 -18.89 19.59 15.95
N VAL A 656 -17.75 19.41 15.27
CA VAL A 656 -16.82 20.47 14.87
C VAL A 656 -16.65 20.46 13.33
N PRO A 657 -17.71 20.78 12.56
CA PRO A 657 -17.70 20.62 11.11
C PRO A 657 -16.67 21.51 10.40
N ASP A 658 -16.28 22.62 11.02
CA ASP A 658 -15.28 23.59 10.53
C ASP A 658 -13.83 23.08 10.63
N ALA A 659 -13.60 21.97 11.36
CA ALA A 659 -12.31 21.29 11.39
C ALA A 659 -11.96 20.60 10.06
N LEU A 660 -12.97 20.21 9.26
CA LEU A 660 -12.74 19.69 7.91
C LEU A 660 -12.46 20.83 6.93
N SER A 661 -11.81 20.51 5.80
CA SER A 661 -11.46 21.52 4.80
C SER A 661 -12.67 22.12 4.10
N GLY A 662 -13.72 21.33 3.88
CA GLY A 662 -14.88 21.73 3.08
C GLY A 662 -14.60 21.72 1.57
N LEU A 663 -13.47 21.15 1.13
CA LEU A 663 -13.02 21.27 -0.26
C LEU A 663 -13.62 20.24 -1.22
N SER A 664 -14.30 19.20 -0.72
CA SER A 664 -14.74 18.08 -1.55
C SER A 664 -15.69 18.44 -2.70
N PRO A 665 -16.62 19.42 -2.60
CA PRO A 665 -17.40 19.85 -3.76
C PRO A 665 -16.53 20.42 -4.88
N TYR A 666 -15.57 21.29 -4.54
CA TYR A 666 -14.65 21.89 -5.51
C TYR A 666 -13.69 20.87 -6.13
N LEU A 667 -13.22 19.92 -5.32
CA LEU A 667 -12.37 18.84 -5.81
C LEU A 667 -13.15 17.92 -6.75
N HIS A 668 -14.41 17.59 -6.44
CA HIS A 668 -15.26 16.73 -7.26
C HIS A 668 -15.49 17.30 -8.68
N PHE A 669 -15.94 18.55 -8.77
CA PHE A 669 -16.13 19.24 -10.06
C PHE A 669 -14.82 19.74 -10.68
N GLY A 670 -13.68 19.49 -10.03
CA GLY A 670 -12.39 19.95 -10.50
C GLY A 670 -12.26 21.49 -10.59
N GLN A 671 -13.01 22.22 -9.77
CA GLN A 671 -12.87 23.68 -9.60
C GLN A 671 -11.65 24.05 -8.74
N LEU A 672 -11.07 23.07 -8.03
CA LEU A 672 -9.79 23.19 -7.33
C LEU A 672 -8.87 22.04 -7.69
N ALA A 673 -7.64 22.34 -8.11
CA ALA A 673 -6.62 21.32 -8.29
C ALA A 673 -6.21 20.71 -6.93
N PRO A 674 -6.29 19.38 -6.77
CA PRO A 674 -5.81 18.70 -5.56
C PRO A 674 -4.31 18.88 -5.36
N GLN A 675 -3.55 18.94 -6.45
CA GLN A 675 -2.12 19.26 -6.43
C GLN A 675 -1.86 20.67 -5.86
N ARG A 676 -2.65 21.68 -6.24
CA ARG A 676 -2.58 23.02 -5.64
C ARG A 676 -2.88 22.97 -4.14
N ALA A 677 -3.94 22.30 -3.74
CA ALA A 677 -4.27 22.13 -2.32
C ALA A 677 -3.14 21.45 -1.53
N ALA A 678 -2.47 20.44 -2.10
CA ALA A 678 -1.34 19.77 -1.49
C ALA A 678 -0.11 20.70 -1.35
N ILE A 679 0.20 21.48 -2.38
CA ILE A 679 1.31 22.44 -2.37
C ILE A 679 1.08 23.53 -1.32
N GLU A 680 -0.11 24.13 -1.28
CA GLU A 680 -0.41 25.17 -0.28
C GLU A 680 -0.40 24.61 1.15
N ALA A 681 -0.96 23.40 1.36
CA ALA A 681 -0.91 22.75 2.67
C ALA A 681 0.54 22.44 3.12
N ALA A 682 1.41 22.04 2.19
CA ALA A 682 2.81 21.77 2.49
C ALA A 682 3.57 23.01 3.00
N LYS A 683 3.21 24.22 2.51
CA LYS A 683 3.76 25.49 3.01
C LYS A 683 3.39 25.74 4.49
N CYS A 684 2.25 25.22 4.94
CA CYS A 684 1.79 25.34 6.33
C CYS A 684 2.39 24.31 7.30
N LYS A 685 3.27 23.42 6.83
CA LYS A 685 3.80 22.30 7.63
C LYS A 685 4.55 22.72 8.89
N SER A 686 5.22 23.88 8.87
CA SER A 686 5.90 24.44 10.03
C SER A 686 4.94 24.88 11.14
N MET A 687 3.70 25.26 10.80
CA MET A 687 2.70 25.73 11.75
C MET A 687 1.98 24.57 12.45
N HIS A 688 1.49 23.60 11.67
CA HIS A 688 0.65 22.51 12.17
C HIS A 688 0.99 21.17 11.49
N LYS A 689 2.18 20.64 11.79
CA LYS A 689 2.72 19.45 11.13
C LYS A 689 1.76 18.26 11.09
N ALA A 690 1.18 17.87 12.24
CA ALA A 690 0.29 16.72 12.33
C ALA A 690 -0.98 16.90 11.47
N SER A 691 -1.62 18.07 11.54
CA SER A 691 -2.77 18.42 10.70
C SER A 691 -2.46 18.41 9.21
N VAL A 692 -1.31 18.94 8.81
CA VAL A 692 -0.87 18.93 7.41
C VAL A 692 -0.61 17.49 6.94
N GLU A 693 0.10 16.68 7.74
CA GLU A 693 0.37 15.28 7.38
C GLU A 693 -0.92 14.44 7.31
N GLY A 694 -1.85 14.65 8.24
CA GLY A 694 -3.18 14.03 8.20
C GLY A 694 -3.99 14.46 6.98
N PHE A 695 -4.00 15.75 6.64
CA PHE A 695 -4.70 16.26 5.47
C PHE A 695 -4.13 15.73 4.15
N LEU A 696 -2.80 15.70 4.02
CA LEU A 696 -2.13 15.18 2.82
C LEU A 696 -2.34 13.66 2.64
N GLU A 697 -2.44 12.88 3.71
CA GLU A 697 -2.80 11.45 3.61
C GLU A 697 -4.21 11.27 3.02
N GLU A 698 -5.20 12.06 3.45
CA GLU A 698 -6.57 11.97 2.92
C GLU A 698 -6.66 12.53 1.48
N LEU A 699 -6.04 13.69 1.23
CA LEU A 699 -6.08 14.39 -0.06
C LEU A 699 -5.33 13.63 -1.18
N ILE A 700 -4.20 13.01 -0.85
CA ILE A 700 -3.34 12.34 -1.83
C ILE A 700 -3.60 10.84 -1.79
N VAL A 701 -3.26 10.18 -0.68
CA VAL A 701 -3.19 8.70 -0.64
C VAL A 701 -4.58 8.09 -0.71
N ARG A 702 -5.54 8.59 0.08
CA ARG A 702 -6.90 8.01 0.11
C ARG A 702 -7.67 8.34 -1.15
N ARG A 703 -7.59 9.58 -1.62
CA ARG A 703 -8.27 10.03 -2.84
C ARG A 703 -7.78 9.33 -4.10
N GLU A 704 -6.46 9.26 -4.31
CA GLU A 704 -5.88 8.58 -5.48
C GLU A 704 -6.02 7.05 -5.40
N LEU A 705 -6.17 6.49 -4.19
CA LEU A 705 -6.56 5.08 -4.03
C LEU A 705 -7.98 4.83 -4.55
N SER A 706 -8.89 5.79 -4.39
CA SER A 706 -10.24 5.66 -4.93
C SER A 706 -10.24 5.64 -6.46
N ASP A 707 -9.49 6.55 -7.08
CA ASP A 707 -9.28 6.55 -8.53
C ASP A 707 -8.62 5.25 -9.01
N ASN A 708 -7.60 4.76 -8.29
CA ASN A 708 -6.96 3.47 -8.57
C ASN A 708 -7.97 2.32 -8.54
N TYR A 709 -8.87 2.28 -7.54
CA TYR A 709 -9.86 1.24 -7.43
C TYR A 709 -10.84 1.25 -8.61
N CYS A 710 -11.46 2.39 -8.88
CA CYS A 710 -12.41 2.53 -9.99
C CYS A 710 -11.76 2.31 -11.36
N PHE A 711 -10.47 2.65 -11.52
CA PHE A 711 -9.74 2.46 -12.77
C PHE A 711 -9.46 0.98 -13.08
N TYR A 712 -9.12 0.19 -12.06
CA TYR A 712 -8.72 -1.22 -12.22
C TYR A 712 -9.86 -2.21 -11.95
N VAL A 713 -11.08 -1.73 -11.67
CA VAL A 713 -12.23 -2.57 -11.33
C VAL A 713 -13.48 -2.04 -12.05
N ASP A 714 -13.90 -2.72 -13.11
CA ASP A 714 -14.99 -2.20 -13.96
C ASP A 714 -16.35 -2.17 -13.29
N ASN A 715 -16.62 -3.14 -12.40
CA ASN A 715 -17.83 -3.25 -11.60
C ASN A 715 -17.65 -2.70 -10.17
N TYR A 716 -16.88 -1.61 -10.02
CA TYR A 716 -16.47 -1.00 -8.74
C TYR A 716 -17.60 -0.70 -7.76
N ASP A 717 -18.83 -0.61 -8.24
CA ASP A 717 -20.09 -0.27 -7.58
C ASP A 717 -20.92 -1.51 -7.18
N SER A 718 -20.37 -2.72 -7.31
CA SER A 718 -21.07 -3.97 -7.01
C SER A 718 -20.35 -4.85 -5.99
N LEU A 719 -21.09 -5.72 -5.31
CA LEU A 719 -20.49 -6.67 -4.36
C LEU A 719 -19.51 -7.65 -5.05
N GLY A 720 -19.71 -7.91 -6.34
CA GLY A 720 -18.79 -8.71 -7.16
C GLY A 720 -17.37 -8.14 -7.23
N ALA A 721 -17.20 -6.83 -7.00
CA ALA A 721 -15.89 -6.18 -6.94
C ALA A 721 -15.19 -6.30 -5.58
N ALA A 722 -15.86 -6.80 -4.54
CA ALA A 722 -15.28 -6.96 -3.22
C ALA A 722 -14.21 -8.08 -3.18
N TYR A 723 -13.32 -8.04 -2.18
CA TYR A 723 -12.34 -9.11 -1.98
C TYR A 723 -13.02 -10.42 -1.56
N ASP A 724 -12.42 -11.56 -1.90
CA ASP A 724 -12.99 -12.89 -1.61
C ASP A 724 -13.36 -13.08 -0.14
N TRP A 725 -12.51 -12.62 0.78
CA TRP A 725 -12.80 -12.73 2.22
C TRP A 725 -14.07 -11.98 2.63
N ALA A 726 -14.34 -10.83 2.00
CA ALA A 726 -15.49 -10.00 2.29
C ALA A 726 -16.76 -10.60 1.68
N ARG A 727 -16.67 -11.11 0.45
CA ARG A 727 -17.79 -11.82 -0.20
C ARG A 727 -18.17 -13.07 0.58
N GLN A 728 -17.19 -13.89 0.96
CA GLN A 728 -17.40 -15.12 1.72
C GLN A 728 -18.02 -14.85 3.09
N THR A 729 -17.53 -13.84 3.82
CA THR A 729 -18.06 -13.54 5.15
C THR A 729 -19.47 -12.93 5.07
N LEU A 730 -19.76 -12.09 4.07
CA LEU A 730 -21.11 -11.56 3.88
C LEU A 730 -22.09 -12.66 3.45
N GLU A 731 -21.66 -13.57 2.60
CA GLU A 731 -22.48 -14.72 2.17
C GLU A 731 -22.79 -15.66 3.33
N ALA A 732 -21.79 -15.98 4.16
CA ALA A 732 -21.96 -16.85 5.33
C ALA A 732 -22.99 -16.28 6.34
N HIS A 733 -23.18 -14.97 6.35
CA HIS A 733 -24.10 -14.26 7.25
C HIS A 733 -25.38 -13.78 6.55
N ARG A 734 -25.62 -14.18 5.29
CA ARG A 734 -26.80 -13.78 4.50
C ARG A 734 -28.11 -14.23 5.15
N SER A 735 -28.14 -15.35 5.86
CA SER A 735 -29.34 -15.87 6.51
C SER A 735 -29.59 -15.31 7.91
N ASP A 736 -28.70 -14.48 8.45
CA ASP A 736 -28.83 -13.96 9.81
C ASP A 736 -30.09 -13.11 9.97
N LYS A 737 -30.78 -13.22 11.11
CA LYS A 737 -31.94 -12.36 11.36
C LYS A 737 -31.49 -10.89 11.50
N ARG A 738 -32.08 -10.00 10.72
CA ARG A 738 -31.89 -8.54 10.87
C ARG A 738 -32.78 -8.04 12.00
N GLU A 739 -32.22 -7.23 12.88
CA GLU A 739 -32.98 -6.62 13.99
C GLU A 739 -34.01 -5.61 13.48
N HIS A 740 -33.63 -4.86 12.43
CA HIS A 740 -34.48 -3.88 11.76
C HIS A 740 -34.35 -4.03 10.25
N LEU A 741 -35.43 -3.73 9.53
CA LEU A 741 -35.44 -3.57 8.08
C LEU A 741 -36.14 -2.25 7.76
N TYR A 742 -35.52 -1.42 6.95
CA TYR A 742 -36.08 -0.14 6.51
C TYR A 742 -36.23 -0.09 5.01
N THR A 743 -37.31 0.54 4.54
CA THR A 743 -37.46 0.83 3.11
C THR A 743 -36.53 1.97 2.69
N LYS A 744 -36.31 2.08 1.39
CA LYS A 744 -35.55 3.18 0.78
C LYS A 744 -36.08 4.55 1.20
N GLU A 745 -37.40 4.73 1.24
CA GLU A 745 -38.05 5.99 1.61
C GLU A 745 -37.85 6.31 3.10
N GLN A 746 -37.87 5.28 3.97
CA GLN A 746 -37.59 5.47 5.40
C GLN A 746 -36.14 5.89 5.63
N PHE A 747 -35.19 5.26 4.93
CA PHE A 747 -33.80 5.70 4.95
C PHE A 747 -33.65 7.13 4.40
N GLU A 748 -34.22 7.44 3.23
CA GLU A 748 -34.13 8.75 2.60
C GLU A 748 -34.63 9.88 3.53
N ARG A 749 -35.76 9.66 4.19
CA ARG A 749 -36.40 10.62 5.09
C ARG A 749 -35.76 10.68 6.49
N GLY A 750 -34.76 9.85 6.78
CA GLY A 750 -34.16 9.80 8.12
C GLY A 750 -35.14 9.29 9.18
N GLN A 751 -35.88 8.21 8.87
CA GLN A 751 -36.94 7.65 9.71
C GLN A 751 -36.59 6.27 10.26
N THR A 752 -35.40 6.15 10.85
CA THR A 752 -34.98 4.95 11.57
C THR A 752 -35.15 5.10 13.09
N HIS A 753 -34.96 4.02 13.84
CA HIS A 753 -34.93 4.06 15.30
C HIS A 753 -33.71 4.82 15.84
N ASP A 754 -32.64 4.95 15.05
CA ASP A 754 -31.38 5.56 15.47
C ASP A 754 -31.34 7.05 15.13
N LYS A 755 -31.47 7.88 16.17
CA LYS A 755 -31.41 9.35 16.05
C LYS A 755 -30.09 9.86 15.49
N LEU A 756 -28.96 9.19 15.75
CA LEU A 756 -27.66 9.57 15.20
C LEU A 756 -27.62 9.31 13.70
N TRP A 757 -28.16 8.16 13.25
CA TRP A 757 -28.26 7.84 11.83
C TRP A 757 -29.18 8.84 11.10
N ASN A 758 -30.34 9.14 11.68
CA ASN A 758 -31.29 10.10 11.13
C ASN A 758 -30.66 11.51 11.01
N ALA A 759 -29.88 11.95 12.00
CA ALA A 759 -29.16 13.21 11.92
C ALA A 759 -28.10 13.21 10.80
N ALA A 760 -27.35 12.13 10.62
CA ALA A 760 -26.39 12.02 9.52
C ALA A 760 -27.09 12.10 8.14
N GLN A 761 -28.20 11.38 7.99
CA GLN A 761 -29.03 11.44 6.79
C GLN A 761 -29.55 12.85 6.51
N LEU A 762 -30.10 13.52 7.52
CA LEU A 762 -30.61 14.90 7.37
C LEU A 762 -29.51 15.92 7.11
N GLU A 763 -28.29 15.71 7.64
CA GLU A 763 -27.12 16.52 7.26
C GLU A 763 -26.89 16.42 5.75
N MET A 764 -26.83 15.20 5.20
CA MET A 764 -26.67 14.98 3.76
C MET A 764 -27.79 15.62 2.94
N VAL A 765 -29.05 15.39 3.31
CA VAL A 765 -30.22 15.87 2.56
C VAL A 765 -30.24 17.39 2.49
N HIS A 766 -29.99 18.08 3.60
CA HIS A 766 -30.17 19.53 3.68
C HIS A 766 -28.89 20.36 3.47
N SER A 767 -27.71 19.83 3.78
CA SER A 767 -26.44 20.52 3.51
C SER A 767 -25.78 20.08 2.21
N GLY A 768 -26.16 18.93 1.66
CA GLY A 768 -25.45 18.33 0.52
C GLY A 768 -24.03 17.87 0.86
N LYS A 769 -23.64 17.83 2.14
CA LYS A 769 -22.34 17.35 2.59
C LYS A 769 -22.40 16.74 3.99
N MET A 770 -22.53 15.41 4.04
CA MET A 770 -22.41 14.67 5.31
C MET A 770 -20.97 14.68 5.84
N HIS A 771 -20.79 14.81 7.15
CA HIS A 771 -19.48 14.72 7.78
C HIS A 771 -18.79 13.37 7.50
N GLY A 772 -17.49 13.38 7.18
CA GLY A 772 -16.75 12.18 6.72
C GLY A 772 -16.81 11.00 7.69
N PHE A 773 -16.68 11.26 9.00
CA PHE A 773 -16.86 10.21 10.02
C PHE A 773 -18.26 9.60 10.00
N MET A 774 -19.28 10.42 9.77
CA MET A 774 -20.67 9.97 9.75
C MET A 774 -21.02 9.19 8.49
N ARG A 775 -20.38 9.44 7.34
CA ARG A 775 -20.55 8.60 6.14
C ARG A 775 -20.22 7.14 6.41
N MET A 776 -19.17 6.86 7.19
CA MET A 776 -18.80 5.50 7.59
C MET A 776 -19.86 4.84 8.47
N TYR A 777 -20.35 5.58 9.49
CA TYR A 777 -21.40 5.08 10.37
C TYR A 777 -22.68 4.80 9.59
N TRP A 778 -23.09 5.77 8.78
CA TRP A 778 -24.29 5.76 7.98
C TRP A 778 -24.36 4.56 7.02
N ALA A 779 -23.31 4.34 6.22
CA ALA A 779 -23.28 3.24 5.25
C ALA A 779 -23.24 1.87 5.93
N LYS A 780 -22.57 1.75 7.08
CA LYS A 780 -22.54 0.49 7.86
C LYS A 780 -23.91 0.13 8.44
N LYS A 781 -24.69 1.12 8.86
CA LYS A 781 -26.05 0.89 9.35
C LYS A 781 -27.02 0.51 8.23
N ILE A 782 -26.80 0.99 7.01
CA ILE A 782 -27.57 0.52 5.85
C ILE A 782 -27.35 -0.99 5.65
N LEU A 783 -26.10 -1.49 5.72
CA LEU A 783 -25.83 -2.93 5.71
C LEU A 783 -26.52 -3.69 6.86
N GLU A 784 -26.55 -3.11 8.06
CA GLU A 784 -27.19 -3.75 9.22
C GLU A 784 -28.71 -3.85 9.10
N TRP A 785 -29.35 -2.92 8.37
CA TRP A 785 -30.81 -2.75 8.34
C TRP A 785 -31.44 -2.90 6.96
N THR A 786 -30.78 -3.64 6.07
CA THR A 786 -31.29 -4.08 4.75
C THR A 786 -31.30 -5.61 4.68
N ALA A 787 -32.11 -6.18 3.79
CA ALA A 787 -32.28 -7.63 3.74
C ALA A 787 -31.05 -8.34 3.15
N SER A 788 -30.20 -7.64 2.39
CA SER A 788 -28.98 -8.21 1.82
C SER A 788 -27.86 -7.18 1.64
N PRO A 789 -26.58 -7.63 1.57
CA PRO A 789 -25.46 -6.74 1.26
C PRO A 789 -25.57 -6.08 -0.12
N GLU A 790 -26.22 -6.74 -1.10
CA GLU A 790 -26.51 -6.18 -2.41
C GLU A 790 -27.48 -4.99 -2.29
N GLU A 791 -28.64 -5.20 -1.64
CA GLU A 791 -29.63 -4.14 -1.37
C GLU A 791 -29.03 -2.97 -0.58
N ALA A 792 -28.10 -3.26 0.33
CA ALA A 792 -27.36 -2.24 1.07
C ALA A 792 -26.52 -1.33 0.17
N LEU A 793 -25.90 -1.89 -0.87
CA LEU A 793 -24.85 -1.26 -1.65
C LEU A 793 -25.40 -0.50 -2.88
N GLU A 794 -26.44 -1.01 -3.52
CA GLU A 794 -26.59 -1.02 -4.98
C GLU A 794 -26.47 0.32 -5.76
N VAL A 795 -25.86 0.14 -6.94
CA VAL A 795 -26.02 0.90 -8.20
C VAL A 795 -26.44 -0.11 -9.26
N ALA A 796 -27.66 -0.01 -9.79
CA ALA A 796 -27.97 -0.54 -11.10
C ALA A 796 -28.26 0.59 -12.10
N ILE A 797 -27.48 0.57 -13.16
CA ILE A 797 -27.68 1.35 -14.38
C ILE A 797 -29.00 0.89 -15.01
N TRP A 798 -30.01 1.74 -14.90
CA TRP A 798 -31.03 2.08 -15.90
C TRP A 798 -31.21 1.11 -17.10
N LEU A 799 -31.64 -0.14 -16.87
CA LEU A 799 -32.30 -0.96 -17.87
C LEU A 799 -33.34 -1.87 -17.17
N ASN A 800 -34.59 -1.42 -17.20
CA ASN A 800 -35.84 -2.14 -16.92
C ASN A 800 -36.15 -2.53 -15.45
N ASP A 801 -36.97 -1.68 -14.85
CA ASP A 801 -38.06 -1.93 -13.88
C ASP A 801 -37.76 -2.71 -12.58
N LYS A 802 -37.89 -1.97 -11.46
CA LYS A 802 -38.06 -2.41 -10.06
C LYS A 802 -36.93 -3.24 -9.43
N SER A 803 -36.04 -2.56 -8.69
CA SER A 803 -35.41 -3.04 -7.43
C SER A 803 -34.96 -1.85 -6.58
N LEU A 804 -35.09 -1.94 -5.25
CA LEU A 804 -34.85 -0.87 -4.27
C LEU A 804 -33.39 -0.80 -3.83
N GLU A 805 -32.76 0.37 -3.98
CA GLU A 805 -31.32 0.59 -3.71
C GLU A 805 -31.08 1.83 -2.82
N VAL A 806 -30.21 1.77 -1.81
CA VAL A 806 -30.17 2.79 -0.74
C VAL A 806 -28.86 3.58 -0.67
N ALA A 807 -27.68 2.97 -0.47
CA ALA A 807 -26.48 3.74 -0.11
C ALA A 807 -25.89 4.59 -1.26
N ILE A 808 -25.48 3.97 -2.38
CA ILE A 808 -24.87 4.76 -3.45
C ILE A 808 -25.89 5.72 -4.05
N TRP A 809 -27.14 5.30 -4.22
CA TRP A 809 -28.22 6.17 -4.66
C TRP A 809 -28.41 7.40 -3.76
N LEU A 810 -28.46 7.26 -2.43
CA LEU A 810 -28.58 8.41 -1.53
C LEU A 810 -27.36 9.33 -1.60
N ASN A 811 -26.16 8.76 -1.69
CA ASN A 811 -24.91 9.52 -1.84
C ASN A 811 -24.93 10.34 -3.14
N ASP A 812 -25.28 9.69 -4.25
CA ASP A 812 -25.31 10.26 -5.59
C ASP A 812 -26.54 11.13 -5.85
N LYS A 813 -27.58 11.07 -5.02
CA LYS A 813 -28.71 12.01 -5.07
C LYS A 813 -28.39 13.31 -4.34
N TYR A 814 -27.87 13.22 -3.11
CA TYR A 814 -27.84 14.37 -2.21
C TYR A 814 -26.48 15.05 -2.04
N GLN A 815 -25.36 14.31 -2.13
CA GLN A 815 -24.05 14.90 -1.90
C GLN A 815 -23.65 15.80 -3.08
N LEU A 816 -23.05 16.94 -2.79
CA LEU A 816 -22.37 17.77 -3.80
C LEU A 816 -21.12 17.07 -4.34
N ASP A 817 -20.50 16.21 -3.55
CA ASP A 817 -19.30 15.43 -3.89
C ASP A 817 -19.59 13.94 -4.16
N GLY A 818 -20.85 13.61 -4.50
CA GLY A 818 -21.27 12.27 -4.94
C GLY A 818 -21.06 12.04 -6.44
N ARG A 819 -21.37 10.83 -6.95
CA ARG A 819 -21.00 10.35 -8.32
C ARG A 819 -19.50 10.47 -8.56
N ASP A 820 -18.73 10.09 -7.56
CA ASP A 820 -17.29 10.28 -7.48
C ASP A 820 -16.63 8.96 -7.08
N PRO A 821 -15.41 8.64 -7.58
CA PRO A 821 -14.66 7.48 -7.12
C PRO A 821 -14.58 7.37 -5.60
N ASN A 822 -14.45 8.48 -4.88
CA ASN A 822 -14.44 8.50 -3.42
C ASN A 822 -15.78 8.10 -2.80
N GLY A 823 -16.90 8.42 -3.45
CA GLY A 823 -18.24 8.01 -3.04
C GLY A 823 -18.43 6.50 -3.14
N TYR A 824 -18.16 5.93 -4.33
CA TYR A 824 -18.24 4.48 -4.56
C TYR A 824 -17.32 3.71 -3.61
N VAL A 825 -16.06 4.15 -3.50
CA VAL A 825 -15.07 3.49 -2.63
C VAL A 825 -15.39 3.66 -1.16
N GLY A 826 -15.97 4.79 -0.74
CA GLY A 826 -16.44 5.00 0.63
C GLY A 826 -17.58 4.05 1.01
N CYS A 827 -18.54 3.83 0.11
CA CYS A 827 -19.63 2.86 0.29
C CYS A 827 -19.07 1.44 0.33
N MET A 828 -18.23 1.07 -0.62
CA MET A 828 -17.59 -0.25 -0.69
C MET A 828 -16.67 -0.53 0.50
N TRP A 829 -15.96 0.46 1.02
CA TRP A 829 -15.14 0.31 2.23
C TRP A 829 -16.02 0.03 3.44
N SER A 830 -17.18 0.68 3.50
CA SER A 830 -18.12 0.57 4.61
C SER A 830 -18.87 -0.76 4.61
N ILE A 831 -19.38 -1.19 3.46
CA ILE A 831 -20.29 -2.33 3.29
C ILE A 831 -19.51 -3.60 2.94
N ALA A 832 -18.55 -3.50 2.02
CA ALA A 832 -17.84 -4.64 1.45
C ALA A 832 -16.35 -4.74 1.87
N GLY A 833 -15.91 -3.90 2.81
CA GLY A 833 -14.59 -3.98 3.42
C GLY A 833 -13.41 -3.78 2.46
N ILE A 834 -13.62 -3.17 1.28
CA ILE A 834 -12.49 -2.87 0.38
C ILE A 834 -11.52 -1.92 1.08
N HIS A 835 -10.22 -2.09 0.82
CA HIS A 835 -9.15 -1.34 1.50
C HIS A 835 -9.10 -1.46 3.02
N ASP A 836 -9.91 -2.33 3.62
CA ASP A 836 -9.87 -2.70 5.03
C ASP A 836 -9.38 -4.15 5.21
N GLN A 837 -9.25 -4.55 6.47
CA GLN A 837 -9.00 -5.92 6.89
C GLN A 837 -10.27 -6.54 7.48
N GLY A 838 -10.29 -7.87 7.61
CA GLY A 838 -11.32 -8.57 8.38
C GLY A 838 -11.22 -8.24 9.88
N TRP A 839 -12.37 -8.08 10.52
CA TRP A 839 -12.55 -7.81 11.95
C TRP A 839 -13.18 -9.01 12.65
N ALA A 840 -13.38 -8.90 13.97
CA ALA A 840 -14.09 -9.91 14.74
C ALA A 840 -15.47 -10.19 14.12
N GLU A 841 -15.77 -11.47 13.93
CA GLU A 841 -16.99 -11.93 13.27
C GLU A 841 -18.24 -11.62 14.11
N ARG A 842 -19.30 -11.17 13.46
CA ARG A 842 -20.57 -10.77 14.07
C ARG A 842 -21.72 -11.14 13.16
N ALA A 843 -22.89 -11.36 13.75
CA ALA A 843 -24.12 -11.53 12.99
C ALA A 843 -24.35 -10.35 12.02
N VAL A 844 -24.90 -10.65 10.84
CA VAL A 844 -25.13 -9.75 9.70
C VAL A 844 -23.84 -9.25 9.03
N PHE A 845 -22.89 -8.71 9.79
CA PHE A 845 -21.66 -8.12 9.24
C PHE A 845 -20.61 -9.16 8.82
N GLY A 846 -20.66 -10.37 9.39
CA GLY A 846 -19.52 -11.27 9.39
C GLY A 846 -18.29 -10.54 9.92
N LYS A 847 -17.22 -10.52 9.11
CA LYS A 847 -15.93 -9.88 9.43
C LYS A 847 -15.81 -8.44 8.91
N ILE A 848 -16.86 -7.84 8.38
CA ILE A 848 -16.86 -6.41 8.01
C ILE A 848 -16.73 -5.56 9.28
N ARG A 849 -15.95 -4.47 9.22
CA ARG A 849 -15.74 -3.58 10.37
C ARG A 849 -17.08 -3.07 10.89
N TYR A 850 -17.38 -3.37 12.15
CA TYR A 850 -18.59 -2.90 12.81
C TYR A 850 -18.44 -1.51 13.43
N MET A 851 -19.51 -0.70 13.37
CA MET A 851 -19.64 0.57 14.10
C MET A 851 -21.01 0.63 14.78
N ASN A 852 -21.04 1.04 16.05
CA ASN A 852 -22.27 1.17 16.83
C ASN A 852 -22.39 2.53 17.52
N TYR A 853 -23.64 2.84 17.88
CA TYR A 853 -24.02 4.07 18.56
C TYR A 853 -23.17 4.34 19.81
N ASN A 854 -23.03 3.34 20.70
CA ASN A 854 -22.22 3.47 21.91
C ASN A 854 -20.73 3.71 21.62
N GLY A 855 -20.21 3.19 20.50
CA GLY A 855 -18.86 3.46 20.02
C GLY A 855 -18.69 4.90 19.56
N CYS A 856 -19.70 5.48 18.89
CA CYS A 856 -19.73 6.90 18.53
C CYS A 856 -19.84 7.79 19.77
N LYS A 857 -20.67 7.41 20.75
CA LYS A 857 -20.87 8.17 22.01
C LYS A 857 -19.58 8.34 22.81
N ARG A 858 -18.65 7.37 22.72
CA ARG A 858 -17.32 7.47 23.35
C ARG A 858 -16.35 8.40 22.60
N LYS A 859 -16.65 8.78 21.36
CA LYS A 859 -15.76 9.56 20.49
C LYS A 859 -16.17 11.03 20.37
N PHE A 860 -17.47 11.31 20.39
CA PHE A 860 -17.99 12.68 20.31
C PHE A 860 -19.38 12.77 20.97
N ASP A 861 -19.83 14.00 21.18
CA ASP A 861 -21.14 14.29 21.75
C ASP A 861 -22.25 14.12 20.68
N ILE A 862 -22.96 12.99 20.76
CA ILE A 862 -24.04 12.65 19.84
C ILE A 862 -25.19 13.66 19.95
N ASP A 863 -25.59 14.03 21.15
CA ASP A 863 -26.76 14.90 21.36
C ASP A 863 -26.48 16.30 20.81
N LYS A 864 -25.25 16.79 20.97
CA LYS A 864 -24.80 18.03 20.34
C LYS A 864 -24.83 17.96 18.81
N TYR A 865 -24.39 16.85 18.21
CA TYR A 865 -24.47 16.66 16.76
C TYR A 865 -25.94 16.64 16.28
N VAL A 866 -26.79 15.84 16.92
CA VAL A 866 -28.22 15.72 16.60
C VAL A 866 -28.92 17.08 16.74
N ALA A 867 -28.66 17.82 17.81
CA ALA A 867 -29.23 19.16 18.03
C ALA A 867 -28.77 20.16 16.96
N ARG A 868 -27.48 20.14 16.58
CA ARG A 868 -26.93 20.98 15.50
C ARG A 868 -27.62 20.71 14.17
N ILE A 869 -27.80 19.44 13.80
CA ILE A 869 -28.50 19.08 12.57
C ILE A 869 -29.97 19.49 12.66
N GLY A 870 -30.64 19.26 13.79
CA GLY A 870 -32.03 19.69 13.99
C GLY A 870 -32.21 21.21 13.81
N ALA A 871 -31.26 22.03 14.28
CA ALA A 871 -31.25 23.47 14.03
C ALA A 871 -31.07 23.80 12.54
N MET A 872 -30.06 23.22 11.89
CA MET A 872 -29.80 23.39 10.46
C MET A 872 -31.03 23.08 9.60
N VAL A 873 -31.73 21.97 9.88
CA VAL A 873 -32.94 21.59 9.14
C VAL A 873 -34.07 22.61 9.32
N ARG A 874 -34.24 23.16 10.52
CA ARG A 874 -35.24 24.22 10.77
C ARG A 874 -34.89 25.48 9.99
N ASP A 875 -33.62 25.88 9.98
CA ASP A 875 -33.15 27.08 9.29
C ASP A 875 -33.35 26.96 7.77
N VAL A 876 -32.99 25.80 7.20
CA VAL A 876 -33.19 25.52 5.76
C VAL A 876 -34.68 25.53 5.39
N LYS A 877 -35.54 24.90 6.21
CA LYS A 877 -37.00 24.90 5.96
C LYS A 877 -37.60 26.30 6.10
N ALA A 878 -37.14 27.09 7.06
CA ALA A 878 -37.59 28.47 7.26
C ALA A 878 -37.15 29.39 6.11
N ALA A 879 -35.95 29.17 5.54
CA ALA A 879 -35.50 29.89 4.36
C ALA A 879 -36.33 29.52 3.12
N ALA A 880 -36.62 28.23 2.93
CA ALA A 880 -37.43 27.75 1.82
C ALA A 880 -38.90 28.24 1.89
N ALA A 881 -39.45 28.47 3.08
CA ALA A 881 -40.80 29.02 3.25
C ALA A 881 -40.90 30.54 2.98
N LYS A 882 -39.77 31.23 2.85
CA LYS A 882 -39.69 32.69 2.56
C LYS A 882 -39.41 32.99 1.09
N GLN A 883 -38.96 31.99 0.33
CA GLN A 883 -38.79 32.02 -1.12
C GLN A 883 -40.09 31.56 -1.77
#